data_AF-A0A316FYS4-F1
#
_entry.id   AF-A0A316FYS4-F1
#
_cell.length_a   1.000
_cell.length_b   1.000
_cell.length_c   1.000
_cell.angle_alpha   90.00
_cell.angle_beta   90.00
_cell.angle_gamma   90.00
#
_symmetry.space_group_name_H-M   'P 1'
#
loop_
_entity.id
_entity.type
_entity.pdbx_description
1 polymer ?
#
loop_
_entity_poly.entity_id
_entity_poly.type
_entity_poly.pdbx_seq_one_letter_code
_entity_poly.pdbx_strand_id
1 'polypeptide(L)'
;MELITNNDDKFFQHLQSRSEQSEQLSQKAIIQSKPLSGYRKAQLPDVIRQSLTRQTWCDIPRDKRELFRYDQQCQFWCYNKGRWEQVGFRQYDSDNKALGFAPLKAVSDNNKTVSSGHVVSDATQQAANQFFRAINEFTHSQAIPTVTLLSPDNGQIITLEKSNKTQMRFAEHTVQPGEDAAAIAFKYSGKKEPRQVYGFNSHVSQTTGLTAGTLVRVPSGWNVLIEGSVSNHDSVELKWRGPGSGAKRIDVPVLAQDQRHYWDAALSLEPGKYQLTATAGSAVSQIEFTVEAVKELQFGVFFDGTGNNRQVDMQCADDDYEPTNIAKLFELYPQQDTQGTGAAYIKGVGTYDDQLSCEVGEKPEYSNIEQAFGLNVNSRIEEALSKLKLFLERFDSYKRVNCNFDVMGFSRGAATARAFINRLHQMKKMPNNGYWRKGQLTITIRFCGLFDTVGSMGLPGDDDNMGFNLNIGWTSAKSVYHLTAYHEFREYFPLSSIKNQAGKLPAPHFNEEVLPGAHSDIGGGYGGEHIERTIYLEQQQVTWIGNSDSAKQHALARVQQRLDYWQQQKAALGGKVELEADTETQARDNVRLMTVYIVWKRFVKKELAFVALEKMHSKALEKSVPFNDMSQLAQFELDYRISPQLQQIYAKAEGGDDSAMHQLYRDYIHHSHSPITPKETSFNANKAESQQREVFYNQPFEANT
;
A
#
# COMPACT_ATOMS: atom_id res chain seq x y z
N MET A 1 -64.91 -55.30 -43.28
CA MET A 1 -63.75 -54.79 -44.02
C MET A 1 -63.84 -53.26 -44.01
N GLU A 2 -63.74 -52.68 -42.81
CA GLU A 2 -63.87 -51.25 -42.48
C GLU A 2 -63.00 -51.04 -41.23
N LEU A 3 -61.99 -50.17 -41.29
CA LEU A 3 -61.92 -48.77 -40.79
C LEU A 3 -61.02 -48.71 -39.53
N ILE A 4 -59.81 -48.12 -39.61
CA ILE A 4 -59.49 -46.69 -39.32
C ILE A 4 -59.49 -46.40 -37.81
N THR A 5 -58.59 -45.65 -37.15
CA THR A 5 -57.30 -44.94 -37.38
C THR A 5 -56.84 -44.46 -35.97
N ASN A 6 -55.69 -43.76 -35.91
CA ASN A 6 -55.29 -42.79 -34.87
C ASN A 6 -54.48 -43.34 -33.70
N ASN A 7 -53.14 -43.31 -33.82
CA ASN A 7 -52.27 -43.05 -32.65
C ASN A 7 -50.89 -42.44 -32.96
N ASP A 8 -50.54 -42.12 -34.21
CA ASP A 8 -49.24 -41.50 -34.52
C ASP A 8 -49.19 -39.97 -34.36
N ASP A 9 -50.34 -39.29 -34.21
CA ASP A 9 -50.39 -37.83 -34.08
C ASP A 9 -50.02 -37.31 -32.68
N LYS A 10 -50.21 -38.10 -31.61
CA LYS A 10 -49.98 -37.60 -30.23
C LYS A 10 -48.50 -37.45 -29.87
N PHE A 11 -47.61 -38.27 -30.42
CA PHE A 11 -46.17 -38.16 -30.13
C PHE A 11 -45.54 -36.97 -30.86
N PHE A 12 -45.93 -36.73 -32.12
CA PHE A 12 -45.49 -35.56 -32.88
C PHE A 12 -46.11 -34.24 -32.37
N GLN A 13 -47.39 -34.25 -31.97
CA GLN A 13 -48.00 -33.08 -31.32
C GLN A 13 -47.39 -32.76 -29.94
N HIS A 14 -46.96 -33.78 -29.17
CA HIS A 14 -46.31 -33.56 -27.87
C HIS A 14 -44.87 -33.04 -28.00
N LEU A 15 -44.16 -33.39 -29.08
CA LEU A 15 -42.86 -32.82 -29.42
C LEU A 15 -42.97 -31.39 -30.01
N GLN A 16 -43.96 -31.14 -30.86
CA GLN A 16 -44.22 -29.79 -31.39
C GLN A 16 -44.66 -28.81 -30.30
N SER A 17 -45.57 -29.20 -29.41
CA SER A 17 -46.02 -28.34 -28.30
C SER A 17 -44.93 -28.02 -27.27
N ARG A 18 -43.97 -28.93 -27.04
CA ARG A 18 -42.76 -28.60 -26.25
C ARG A 18 -41.82 -27.66 -26.99
N SER A 19 -41.69 -27.78 -28.31
CA SER A 19 -40.88 -26.86 -29.12
C SER A 19 -41.49 -25.45 -29.18
N GLU A 20 -42.81 -25.36 -29.28
CA GLU A 20 -43.55 -24.09 -29.32
C GLU A 20 -43.60 -23.41 -27.95
N GLN A 21 -43.78 -24.16 -26.85
CA GLN A 21 -43.64 -23.62 -25.49
C GLN A 21 -42.20 -23.19 -25.19
N SER A 22 -41.20 -23.92 -25.70
CA SER A 22 -39.78 -23.54 -25.60
C SER A 22 -39.48 -22.28 -26.41
N GLU A 23 -40.04 -22.13 -27.61
CA GLU A 23 -39.94 -20.91 -28.42
C GLU A 23 -40.64 -19.72 -27.75
N GLN A 24 -41.81 -19.91 -27.16
CA GLN A 24 -42.51 -18.84 -26.46
C GLN A 24 -41.83 -18.44 -25.14
N LEU A 25 -41.31 -19.39 -24.36
CA LEU A 25 -40.56 -19.12 -23.12
C LEU A 25 -39.19 -18.49 -23.42
N SER A 26 -38.49 -18.95 -24.46
CA SER A 26 -37.25 -18.33 -24.93
C SER A 26 -37.51 -16.92 -25.44
N GLN A 27 -38.53 -16.67 -26.26
CA GLN A 27 -38.91 -15.33 -26.72
C GLN A 27 -39.29 -14.38 -25.57
N LYS A 28 -40.08 -14.84 -24.59
CA LYS A 28 -40.42 -14.02 -23.41
C LYS A 28 -39.20 -13.70 -22.52
N ALA A 29 -38.22 -14.62 -22.46
CA ALA A 29 -36.96 -14.40 -21.77
C ALA A 29 -35.98 -13.50 -22.56
N ILE A 30 -36.03 -13.53 -23.89
CA ILE A 30 -35.28 -12.65 -24.82
C ILE A 30 -35.82 -11.21 -24.80
N ILE A 31 -37.13 -11.02 -24.59
CA ILE A 31 -37.71 -9.68 -24.42
C ILE A 31 -37.11 -8.95 -23.19
N GLN A 32 -36.49 -9.68 -22.25
CA GLN A 32 -35.74 -9.12 -21.12
C GLN A 32 -34.22 -8.97 -21.38
N SER A 33 -33.66 -9.49 -22.47
CA SER A 33 -32.24 -9.29 -22.82
C SER A 33 -32.06 -8.10 -23.77
N LYS A 34 -31.06 -7.26 -23.47
CA LYS A 34 -30.71 -6.08 -24.27
C LYS A 34 -30.05 -6.54 -25.60
N PRO A 35 -30.24 -5.82 -26.72
CA PRO A 35 -29.46 -6.08 -27.93
C PRO A 35 -27.96 -5.93 -27.65
N LEU A 36 -27.14 -6.69 -28.37
CA LEU A 36 -25.67 -6.58 -28.33
C LEU A 36 -25.27 -5.12 -28.58
N SER A 37 -24.73 -4.47 -27.55
CA SER A 37 -24.27 -3.09 -27.64
C SER A 37 -23.11 -2.96 -28.63
N GLY A 38 -22.93 -1.78 -29.23
CA GLY A 38 -21.80 -1.53 -30.15
C GLY A 38 -20.44 -1.82 -29.51
N TYR A 39 -20.27 -1.47 -28.23
CA TYR A 39 -19.08 -1.80 -27.45
C TYR A 39 -18.90 -3.31 -27.27
N ARG A 40 -19.95 -4.04 -26.88
CA ARG A 40 -19.89 -5.49 -26.74
C ARG A 40 -19.55 -6.16 -28.07
N LYS A 41 -20.13 -5.69 -29.18
CA LYS A 41 -19.86 -6.17 -30.54
C LYS A 41 -18.42 -5.87 -31.00
N ALA A 42 -17.84 -4.76 -30.55
CA ALA A 42 -16.44 -4.41 -30.80
C ALA A 42 -15.45 -5.30 -30.02
N GLN A 43 -15.83 -5.78 -28.83
CA GLN A 43 -15.03 -6.73 -28.05
C GLN A 43 -15.06 -8.17 -28.59
N LEU A 44 -16.01 -8.51 -29.50
CA LEU A 44 -16.08 -9.84 -30.09
C LEU A 44 -14.96 -10.06 -31.11
N PRO A 45 -14.41 -11.27 -31.21
CA PRO A 45 -13.49 -11.66 -32.27
C PRO A 45 -14.07 -11.39 -33.67
N ASP A 46 -13.22 -11.01 -34.63
CA ASP A 46 -13.66 -10.61 -35.97
C ASP A 46 -14.50 -11.69 -36.67
N VAL A 47 -14.13 -12.96 -36.51
CA VAL A 47 -14.88 -14.10 -37.09
C VAL A 47 -16.32 -14.18 -36.57
N ILE A 48 -16.53 -13.88 -35.29
CA ILE A 48 -17.87 -13.86 -34.68
C ILE A 48 -18.61 -12.60 -35.14
N ARG A 49 -17.93 -11.45 -35.16
CA ARG A 49 -18.53 -10.17 -35.57
C ARG A 49 -19.06 -10.22 -37.01
N GLN A 50 -18.33 -10.88 -37.92
CA GLN A 50 -18.72 -11.08 -39.33
C GLN A 50 -19.90 -12.06 -39.47
N SER A 51 -20.00 -13.05 -38.58
CA SER A 51 -21.11 -14.00 -38.54
C SER A 51 -22.41 -13.36 -38.03
N LEU A 52 -22.32 -12.41 -37.10
CA LEU A 52 -23.47 -11.71 -36.50
C LEU A 52 -23.94 -10.50 -37.35
N THR A 53 -24.19 -10.77 -38.63
CA THR A 53 -24.65 -9.77 -39.62
C THR A 53 -26.13 -9.99 -39.99
N ARG A 54 -26.75 -9.00 -40.66
CA ARG A 54 -28.13 -9.04 -41.24
C ARG A 54 -29.32 -8.97 -40.26
N GLN A 55 -29.13 -9.12 -38.96
CA GLN A 55 -30.18 -9.01 -37.95
C GLN A 55 -29.63 -8.51 -36.60
N THR A 56 -30.53 -8.07 -35.71
CA THR A 56 -30.15 -7.69 -34.34
C THR A 56 -29.97 -8.96 -33.51
N TRP A 57 -28.91 -9.02 -32.71
CA TRP A 57 -28.55 -10.18 -31.90
C TRP A 57 -28.49 -9.80 -30.42
N CYS A 58 -28.72 -10.74 -29.52
CA CYS A 58 -28.49 -10.59 -28.07
C CYS A 58 -27.61 -11.74 -27.53
N ASP A 59 -26.95 -11.50 -26.40
CA ASP A 59 -26.25 -12.56 -25.67
C ASP A 59 -27.27 -13.58 -25.13
N ILE A 60 -26.94 -14.87 -25.19
CA ILE A 60 -27.66 -15.93 -24.48
C ILE A 60 -27.07 -16.04 -23.08
N PRO A 61 -27.81 -15.68 -22.01
CA PRO A 61 -27.33 -15.84 -20.64
C PRO A 61 -27.03 -17.31 -20.34
N ARG A 62 -25.91 -17.58 -19.64
CA ARG A 62 -25.45 -18.94 -19.39
C ARG A 62 -26.49 -19.75 -18.61
N ASP A 63 -27.19 -19.15 -17.65
CA ASP A 63 -28.26 -19.76 -16.88
C ASP A 63 -29.52 -20.13 -17.71
N LYS A 64 -29.73 -19.47 -18.85
CA LYS A 64 -30.90 -19.67 -19.73
C LYS A 64 -30.60 -20.46 -21.00
N ARG A 65 -29.37 -20.95 -21.16
CA ARG A 65 -28.87 -21.50 -22.43
C ARG A 65 -29.61 -22.74 -22.96
N GLU A 66 -30.11 -23.61 -22.08
CA GLU A 66 -30.85 -24.83 -22.47
C GLU A 66 -32.13 -24.53 -23.27
N LEU A 67 -32.71 -23.33 -23.10
CA LEU A 67 -33.90 -22.90 -23.84
C LEU A 67 -33.65 -22.74 -25.35
N PHE A 68 -32.37 -22.63 -25.75
CA PHE A 68 -31.94 -22.36 -27.13
C PHE A 68 -31.33 -23.59 -27.81
N ARG A 69 -31.32 -24.73 -27.13
CA ARG A 69 -30.66 -25.96 -27.59
C ARG A 69 -31.11 -26.42 -28.98
N TYR A 70 -32.36 -26.16 -29.34
CA TYR A 70 -32.98 -26.59 -30.59
C TYR A 70 -33.28 -25.45 -31.56
N ASP A 71 -32.94 -24.20 -31.21
CA ASP A 71 -33.16 -23.05 -32.08
C ASP A 71 -32.04 -22.98 -33.14
N GLN A 72 -32.41 -23.27 -34.39
CA GLN A 72 -31.48 -23.26 -35.52
C GLN A 72 -31.01 -21.87 -35.93
N GLN A 73 -31.64 -20.80 -35.43
CA GLN A 73 -31.25 -19.42 -35.70
C GLN A 73 -30.19 -18.92 -34.71
N CYS A 74 -29.98 -19.63 -33.60
CA CYS A 74 -28.93 -19.32 -32.63
C CYS A 74 -27.54 -19.72 -33.12
N GLN A 75 -26.53 -18.98 -32.67
CA GLN A 75 -25.13 -19.29 -32.92
C GLN A 75 -24.39 -19.54 -31.61
N PHE A 76 -23.66 -20.65 -31.55
CA PHE A 76 -22.83 -21.01 -30.41
C PHE A 76 -21.37 -21.11 -30.82
N TRP A 77 -20.48 -20.56 -29.99
CA TRP A 77 -19.05 -20.43 -30.30
C TRP A 77 -18.21 -20.89 -29.11
N CYS A 78 -17.15 -21.65 -29.36
CA CYS A 78 -16.15 -22.04 -28.36
C CYS A 78 -14.76 -21.57 -28.76
N TYR A 79 -13.89 -21.38 -27.77
CA TYR A 79 -12.49 -21.03 -28.01
C TYR A 79 -11.59 -22.26 -27.86
N ASN A 80 -11.13 -22.81 -28.97
CA ASN A 80 -10.32 -24.03 -29.01
C ASN A 80 -9.01 -23.80 -29.77
N LYS A 81 -7.88 -24.30 -29.22
CA LYS A 81 -6.53 -24.22 -29.84
C LYS A 81 -6.17 -22.84 -30.42
N GLY A 82 -6.55 -21.76 -29.74
CA GLY A 82 -6.21 -20.39 -30.14
C GLY A 82 -7.14 -19.76 -31.16
N ARG A 83 -8.28 -20.39 -31.50
CA ARG A 83 -9.25 -19.88 -32.50
C ARG A 83 -10.69 -20.02 -31.99
N TRP A 84 -11.56 -19.19 -32.54
CA TRP A 84 -13.01 -19.26 -32.30
C TRP A 84 -13.66 -20.10 -33.39
N GLU A 85 -14.42 -21.11 -32.98
CA GLU A 85 -15.12 -22.04 -33.86
C GLU A 85 -16.61 -22.03 -33.54
N GLN A 86 -17.46 -21.99 -34.58
CA GLN A 86 -18.89 -22.16 -34.41
C GLN A 86 -19.19 -23.65 -34.20
N VAL A 87 -19.93 -23.96 -33.14
CA VAL A 87 -20.18 -25.33 -32.70
C VAL A 87 -21.67 -25.58 -32.46
N GLY A 88 -22.05 -26.84 -32.30
CA GLY A 88 -23.39 -27.21 -31.83
C GLY A 88 -23.56 -27.03 -30.32
N PHE A 89 -24.82 -27.00 -29.85
CA PHE A 89 -25.16 -26.74 -28.45
C PHE A 89 -24.42 -27.64 -27.43
N ARG A 90 -24.31 -28.95 -27.69
CA ARG A 90 -23.64 -29.90 -26.76
C ARG A 90 -22.20 -29.53 -26.47
N GLN A 91 -21.47 -29.06 -27.48
CA GLN A 91 -20.06 -28.67 -27.33
C GLN A 91 -19.94 -27.31 -26.61
N TYR A 92 -20.85 -26.38 -26.93
CA TYR A 92 -20.99 -25.09 -26.23
C TYR A 92 -21.32 -25.23 -24.73
N ASP A 93 -22.15 -26.21 -24.37
CA ASP A 93 -22.54 -26.45 -22.98
C ASP A 93 -21.37 -27.01 -22.14
N SER A 94 -20.51 -27.83 -22.74
CA SER A 94 -19.37 -28.46 -22.07
C SER A 94 -18.17 -27.53 -21.82
N ASP A 95 -18.09 -26.36 -22.46
CA ASP A 95 -16.92 -25.47 -22.42
C ASP A 95 -17.16 -24.20 -21.57
N ASN A 96 -16.22 -23.89 -20.68
CA ASN A 96 -16.25 -22.68 -19.82
C ASN A 96 -15.87 -21.38 -20.56
N LYS A 97 -15.27 -21.47 -21.76
CA LYS A 97 -14.95 -20.32 -22.63
C LYS A 97 -15.79 -20.38 -23.91
N ALA A 98 -17.10 -20.19 -23.75
CA ALA A 98 -18.05 -20.23 -24.85
C ALA A 98 -18.98 -19.00 -24.87
N LEU A 99 -19.43 -18.61 -26.06
CA LEU A 99 -20.34 -17.48 -26.29
C LEU A 99 -21.56 -17.96 -27.10
N GLY A 100 -22.75 -17.56 -26.68
CA GLY A 100 -24.01 -17.91 -27.33
C GLY A 100 -24.79 -16.66 -27.74
N PHE A 101 -25.35 -16.66 -28.94
CA PHE A 101 -26.10 -15.52 -29.49
C PHE A 101 -27.42 -15.98 -30.09
N ALA A 102 -28.48 -15.23 -29.81
CA ALA A 102 -29.81 -15.43 -30.38
C ALA A 102 -30.25 -14.18 -31.18
N PRO A 103 -30.98 -14.34 -32.29
CA PRO A 103 -31.56 -13.21 -33.00
C PRO A 103 -32.72 -12.59 -32.22
N LEU A 104 -32.77 -11.26 -32.19
CA LEU A 104 -33.83 -10.50 -31.54
C LEU A 104 -35.01 -10.35 -32.52
N LYS A 105 -36.06 -11.18 -32.38
CA LYS A 105 -37.31 -11.02 -33.16
C LYS A 105 -38.21 -9.98 -32.50
N ALA A 106 -38.74 -9.04 -33.30
CA ALA A 106 -39.82 -8.16 -32.88
C ALA A 106 -41.12 -8.97 -32.77
N VAL A 107 -41.88 -8.78 -31.69
CA VAL A 107 -43.21 -9.38 -31.54
C VAL A 107 -44.17 -8.58 -32.41
N SER A 108 -44.75 -9.21 -33.44
CA SER A 108 -45.91 -8.66 -34.14
C SER A 108 -47.17 -8.98 -33.35
N ASP A 109 -47.97 -7.96 -33.02
CA ASP A 109 -49.28 -8.16 -32.40
C ASP A 109 -50.26 -8.87 -33.36
N ASN A 110 -50.65 -10.06 -32.93
CA ASN A 110 -51.97 -10.69 -33.06
C ASN A 110 -52.48 -11.34 -34.37
N ASN A 111 -52.54 -12.68 -34.28
CA ASN A 111 -53.71 -13.58 -34.42
C ASN A 111 -54.53 -13.65 -35.72
N LYS A 112 -54.76 -14.92 -36.12
CA LYS A 112 -55.96 -15.48 -36.79
C LYS A 112 -56.55 -14.67 -37.95
N THR A 113 -56.45 -15.22 -39.16
CA THR A 113 -57.66 -15.59 -39.93
C THR A 113 -57.32 -16.47 -41.13
N VAL A 114 -58.08 -17.56 -41.24
CA VAL A 114 -58.26 -18.37 -42.45
C VAL A 114 -59.12 -17.58 -43.43
N SER A 115 -58.80 -17.57 -44.72
CA SER A 115 -59.79 -17.91 -45.75
C SER A 115 -59.15 -18.08 -47.14
N SER A 116 -59.52 -19.19 -47.77
CA SER A 116 -59.45 -19.44 -49.20
C SER A 116 -60.34 -18.45 -49.96
N GLY A 117 -59.84 -18.00 -51.12
CA GLY A 117 -60.32 -16.80 -51.80
C GLY A 117 -61.58 -16.91 -52.65
N HIS A 118 -61.96 -15.75 -53.19
CA HIS A 118 -62.66 -15.60 -54.47
C HIS A 118 -62.46 -14.17 -55.00
N VAL A 119 -62.50 -14.08 -56.33
CA VAL A 119 -62.21 -12.90 -57.16
C VAL A 119 -63.33 -11.86 -57.04
N VAL A 120 -62.98 -10.59 -56.85
CA VAL A 120 -63.89 -9.44 -56.96
C VAL A 120 -63.25 -8.36 -57.84
N SER A 121 -64.05 -7.71 -58.68
CA SER A 121 -63.70 -6.90 -59.86
C SER A 121 -63.09 -5.52 -59.57
N ASP A 122 -62.45 -4.96 -60.61
CA ASP A 122 -61.63 -3.72 -60.62
C ASP A 122 -62.26 -2.46 -60.03
N ALA A 123 -63.60 -2.37 -59.94
CA ALA A 123 -64.27 -1.20 -59.35
C ALA A 123 -64.11 -1.12 -57.82
N THR A 124 -63.95 -2.27 -57.15
CA THR A 124 -63.71 -2.32 -55.69
C THR A 124 -62.26 -1.99 -55.34
N GLN A 125 -61.33 -2.18 -56.28
CA GLN A 125 -59.90 -1.92 -56.08
C GLN A 125 -59.57 -0.43 -56.13
N GLN A 126 -60.30 0.37 -56.92
CA GLN A 126 -60.17 1.84 -56.91
C GLN A 126 -60.72 2.49 -55.64
N ALA A 127 -61.83 1.98 -55.09
CA ALA A 127 -62.38 2.44 -53.81
C ALA A 127 -61.46 2.04 -52.63
N ALA A 128 -60.90 0.83 -52.66
CA ALA A 128 -59.90 0.40 -51.68
C ALA A 128 -58.63 1.25 -51.76
N ASN A 129 -58.12 1.57 -52.95
CA ASN A 129 -56.93 2.40 -53.09
C ASN A 129 -57.12 3.86 -52.64
N GLN A 130 -58.32 4.43 -52.78
CA GLN A 130 -58.64 5.75 -52.19
C GLN A 130 -58.78 5.68 -50.66
N PHE A 131 -59.36 4.61 -50.12
CA PHE A 131 -59.47 4.38 -48.68
C PHE A 131 -58.10 4.12 -48.03
N PHE A 132 -57.22 3.35 -48.68
CA PHE A 132 -55.84 3.12 -48.22
C PHE A 132 -54.93 4.36 -48.37
N ARG A 133 -55.17 5.23 -49.35
CA ARG A 133 -54.49 6.55 -49.42
C ARG A 133 -54.92 7.47 -48.28
N ALA A 134 -56.22 7.51 -47.97
CA ALA A 134 -56.74 8.29 -46.84
C ALA A 134 -56.24 7.76 -45.48
N ILE A 135 -56.08 6.43 -45.32
CA ILE A 135 -55.49 5.83 -44.11
C ILE A 135 -53.97 6.08 -44.03
N ASN A 136 -53.23 6.01 -45.14
CA ASN A 136 -51.80 6.34 -45.17
C ASN A 136 -51.52 7.83 -44.90
N GLU A 137 -52.45 8.72 -45.28
CA GLU A 137 -52.41 10.14 -44.89
C GLU A 137 -52.82 10.36 -43.42
N PHE A 138 -53.57 9.44 -42.81
CA PHE A 138 -53.95 9.48 -41.38
C PHE A 138 -52.94 8.81 -40.43
N THR A 139 -52.00 8.00 -40.95
CA THR A 139 -50.97 7.28 -40.15
C THR A 139 -49.57 7.89 -40.21
N HIS A 140 -49.44 9.18 -40.55
CA HIS A 140 -48.29 9.97 -40.07
C HIS A 140 -48.49 10.32 -38.59
N SER A 141 -48.67 9.30 -37.73
CA SER A 141 -48.50 9.48 -36.30
C SER A 141 -47.04 9.86 -36.09
N GLN A 142 -46.79 11.10 -35.68
CA GLN A 142 -45.44 11.52 -35.26
C GLN A 142 -44.90 10.47 -34.30
N ALA A 143 -43.78 9.85 -34.67
CA ALA A 143 -43.16 8.80 -33.87
C ALA A 143 -42.89 9.36 -32.46
N ILE A 144 -43.45 8.73 -31.43
CA ILE A 144 -43.36 9.24 -30.06
C ILE A 144 -41.89 9.10 -29.60
N PRO A 145 -41.23 10.18 -29.17
CA PRO A 145 -39.87 10.10 -28.67
C PRO A 145 -39.83 9.22 -27.41
N THR A 146 -38.72 8.53 -27.21
CA THR A 146 -38.45 7.83 -25.93
C THR A 146 -37.05 8.17 -25.47
N VAL A 147 -36.87 8.26 -24.15
CA VAL A 147 -35.56 8.46 -23.52
C VAL A 147 -35.48 7.62 -22.25
N THR A 148 -34.32 7.06 -21.95
CA THR A 148 -34.12 6.25 -20.74
C THR A 148 -32.71 6.44 -20.21
N LEU A 149 -32.58 6.78 -18.94
CA LEU A 149 -31.33 6.71 -18.20
C LEU A 149 -31.04 5.26 -17.80
N LEU A 150 -29.84 4.78 -18.11
CA LEU A 150 -29.40 3.39 -17.90
C LEU A 150 -28.34 3.29 -16.80
N SER A 151 -27.55 4.34 -16.63
CA SER A 151 -26.58 4.48 -15.55
C SER A 151 -26.46 5.97 -15.22
N PRO A 152 -26.41 6.38 -13.94
CA PRO A 152 -26.51 5.58 -12.73
C PRO A 152 -27.86 4.86 -12.56
N ASP A 153 -27.92 3.85 -11.68
CA ASP A 153 -29.20 3.29 -11.24
C ASP A 153 -29.89 4.27 -10.28
N ASN A 154 -31.23 4.26 -10.22
CA ASN A 154 -31.96 5.09 -9.28
C ASN A 154 -31.63 4.71 -7.82
N GLY A 155 -31.25 5.69 -7.01
CA GLY A 155 -30.77 5.53 -5.63
C GLY A 155 -29.29 5.13 -5.51
N GLN A 156 -28.55 5.00 -6.62
CA GLN A 156 -27.15 4.53 -6.59
C GLN A 156 -26.24 5.55 -5.90
N ILE A 157 -25.22 5.04 -5.20
CA ILE A 157 -24.11 5.83 -4.67
C ILE A 157 -22.91 5.62 -5.58
N ILE A 158 -22.33 6.71 -6.07
CA ILE A 158 -21.16 6.72 -6.93
C ILE A 158 -20.02 7.41 -6.19
N THR A 159 -18.94 6.67 -5.97
CA THR A 159 -17.72 7.20 -5.40
C THR A 159 -16.79 7.73 -6.50
N LEU A 160 -16.24 8.93 -6.32
CA LEU A 160 -15.26 9.56 -7.21
C LEU A 160 -13.87 8.91 -7.06
N GLU A 161 -13.75 7.68 -7.55
CA GLU A 161 -12.52 6.88 -7.59
C GLU A 161 -12.45 6.10 -8.92
N LYS A 162 -11.39 5.31 -9.14
CA LYS A 162 -11.29 4.46 -10.34
C LYS A 162 -12.36 3.36 -10.32
N SER A 163 -13.32 3.43 -11.23
CA SER A 163 -14.39 2.43 -11.38
C SER A 163 -14.90 2.35 -12.81
N ASN A 164 -15.87 1.45 -13.07
CA ASN A 164 -16.63 1.44 -14.32
C ASN A 164 -17.75 2.51 -14.38
N LYS A 165 -17.96 3.27 -13.29
CA LYS A 165 -18.96 4.35 -13.20
C LYS A 165 -18.35 5.74 -13.29
N THR A 166 -17.04 5.83 -13.44
CA THR A 166 -16.29 7.08 -13.40
C THR A 166 -15.25 7.11 -14.52
N GLN A 167 -14.91 8.32 -14.96
CA GLN A 167 -13.88 8.58 -15.94
C GLN A 167 -12.86 9.56 -15.37
N MET A 168 -11.56 9.26 -15.53
CA MET A 168 -10.50 10.15 -15.06
C MET A 168 -10.56 11.48 -15.80
N ARG A 169 -10.64 12.57 -15.04
CA ARG A 169 -10.57 13.94 -15.54
C ARG A 169 -9.12 14.37 -15.62
N PHE A 170 -8.77 15.10 -16.67
CA PHE A 170 -7.43 15.66 -16.86
C PHE A 170 -7.51 17.18 -16.90
N ALA A 171 -6.52 17.84 -16.30
CA ALA A 171 -6.22 19.24 -16.52
C ALA A 171 -5.01 19.36 -17.45
N GLU A 172 -4.96 20.45 -18.22
CA GLU A 172 -3.75 20.84 -18.94
C GLU A 172 -2.93 21.80 -18.07
N HIS A 173 -1.62 21.58 -18.03
CA HIS A 173 -0.69 22.36 -17.24
C HIS A 173 0.54 22.70 -18.06
N THR A 174 0.96 23.97 -18.04
CA THR A 174 2.21 24.42 -18.64
C THR A 174 3.28 24.52 -17.56
N VAL A 175 4.33 23.71 -17.68
CA VAL A 175 5.43 23.60 -16.70
C VAL A 175 6.08 24.97 -16.47
N GLN A 176 6.17 25.40 -15.21
CA GLN A 176 6.86 26.65 -14.83
C GLN A 176 8.36 26.44 -14.60
N PRO A 177 9.19 27.50 -14.66
CA PRO A 177 10.62 27.40 -14.31
C PRO A 177 10.82 26.85 -12.89
N GLY A 178 11.63 25.80 -12.76
CA GLY A 178 11.95 25.15 -11.47
C GLY A 178 10.86 24.21 -10.92
N GLU A 179 9.77 24.00 -11.64
CA GLU A 179 8.67 23.12 -11.20
C GLU A 179 8.96 21.65 -11.57
N ASP A 180 8.86 20.76 -10.58
CA ASP A 180 9.05 19.32 -10.80
C ASP A 180 7.72 18.55 -10.94
N ALA A 181 7.82 17.30 -11.38
CA ALA A 181 6.64 16.45 -11.61
C ALA A 181 5.85 16.14 -10.33
N ALA A 182 6.51 16.13 -9.16
CA ALA A 182 5.85 15.88 -7.87
C ALA A 182 5.02 17.08 -7.45
N ALA A 183 5.54 18.30 -7.63
CA ALA A 183 4.87 19.56 -7.36
C ALA A 183 3.65 19.74 -8.28
N ILE A 184 3.81 19.46 -9.58
CA ILE A 184 2.70 19.49 -10.54
C ILE A 184 1.62 18.48 -10.14
N ALA A 185 1.99 17.22 -9.86
CA ALA A 185 1.03 16.21 -9.43
C ALA A 185 0.28 16.66 -8.17
N PHE A 186 1.02 17.17 -7.18
CA PHE A 186 0.46 17.65 -5.92
C PHE A 186 -0.54 18.80 -6.11
N LYS A 187 -0.28 19.72 -7.04
CA LYS A 187 -1.17 20.84 -7.36
C LYS A 187 -2.58 20.39 -7.80
N TYR A 188 -2.69 19.29 -8.55
CA TYR A 188 -3.96 18.84 -9.12
C TYR A 188 -4.62 17.69 -8.34
N SER A 189 -3.82 16.83 -7.71
CA SER A 189 -4.33 15.63 -7.02
C SER A 189 -4.15 15.65 -5.51
N GLY A 190 -3.38 16.61 -4.98
CA GLY A 190 -2.95 16.62 -3.57
C GLY A 190 -1.91 15.53 -3.25
N LYS A 191 -1.41 14.79 -4.25
CA LYS A 191 -0.42 13.72 -4.06
C LYS A 191 0.88 14.04 -4.80
N LYS A 192 2.01 13.98 -4.08
CA LYS A 192 3.37 14.10 -4.65
C LYS A 192 3.78 12.81 -5.38
N GLU A 193 3.06 12.46 -6.44
CA GLU A 193 3.30 11.26 -7.25
C GLU A 193 3.76 11.62 -8.67
N PRO A 194 5.07 11.71 -8.96
CA PRO A 194 5.59 12.07 -10.29
C PRO A 194 5.01 11.25 -11.45
N ARG A 195 4.67 9.98 -11.19
CA ARG A 195 4.02 9.08 -12.17
C ARG A 195 2.68 9.62 -12.70
N GLN A 196 2.01 10.52 -11.98
CA GLN A 196 0.78 11.15 -12.45
C GLN A 196 1.04 12.20 -13.54
N VAL A 197 2.29 12.62 -13.72
CA VAL A 197 2.72 13.41 -14.87
C VAL A 197 3.33 12.47 -15.90
N TYR A 198 4.43 11.80 -15.57
CA TYR A 198 5.18 10.98 -16.55
C TYR A 198 4.37 9.81 -17.12
N GLY A 199 3.44 9.22 -16.36
CA GLY A 199 2.64 8.09 -16.82
C GLY A 199 1.54 8.44 -17.83
N PHE A 200 1.23 9.73 -18.02
CA PHE A 200 0.16 10.20 -18.91
C PHE A 200 0.67 11.10 -20.04
N ASN A 201 1.98 11.31 -20.13
CA ASN A 201 2.62 12.19 -21.10
C ASN A 201 3.81 11.47 -21.73
N SER A 202 3.62 10.81 -22.87
CA SER A 202 4.64 10.00 -23.52
C SER A 202 5.86 10.79 -24.01
N HIS A 203 5.75 12.11 -24.12
CA HIS A 203 6.81 13.01 -24.58
C HIS A 203 7.74 13.47 -23.45
N VAL A 204 7.46 13.14 -22.18
CA VAL A 204 8.32 13.46 -21.03
C VAL A 204 8.55 12.20 -20.19
N SER A 205 9.72 12.08 -19.58
CA SER A 205 10.05 10.96 -18.69
C SER A 205 10.89 11.42 -17.51
N GLN A 206 11.02 10.57 -16.49
CA GLN A 206 11.94 10.84 -15.38
C GLN A 206 13.39 11.06 -15.86
N THR A 207 13.77 10.43 -16.97
CA THR A 207 15.11 10.50 -17.54
C THR A 207 15.33 11.79 -18.34
N THR A 208 14.32 12.24 -19.08
CA THR A 208 14.40 13.49 -19.86
C THR A 208 14.03 14.73 -19.04
N GLY A 209 13.38 14.54 -17.89
CA GLY A 209 12.94 15.61 -17.00
C GLY A 209 11.76 16.41 -17.55
N LEU A 210 11.42 17.51 -16.86
CA LEU A 210 10.43 18.48 -17.29
C LEU A 210 11.12 19.79 -17.68
N THR A 211 10.85 20.29 -18.88
CA THR A 211 11.35 21.59 -19.36
C THR A 211 10.26 22.64 -19.22
N ALA A 212 10.62 23.84 -18.75
CA ALA A 212 9.69 24.97 -18.65
C ALA A 212 9.02 25.27 -20.01
N GLY A 213 7.72 25.57 -20.00
CA GLY A 213 6.91 25.79 -21.20
C GLY A 213 6.33 24.51 -21.83
N THR A 214 6.70 23.31 -21.35
CA THR A 214 6.11 22.06 -21.83
C THR A 214 4.66 21.94 -21.35
N LEU A 215 3.75 21.58 -22.26
CA LEU A 215 2.37 21.26 -21.91
C LEU A 215 2.28 19.80 -21.47
N VAL A 216 1.70 19.56 -20.29
CA VAL A 216 1.46 18.22 -19.74
C VAL A 216 0.01 18.06 -19.32
N ARG A 217 -0.53 16.86 -19.50
CA ARG A 217 -1.84 16.45 -18.99
C ARG A 217 -1.68 15.81 -17.64
N VAL A 218 -2.46 16.26 -16.66
CA VAL A 218 -2.36 15.80 -15.27
C VAL A 218 -3.73 15.37 -14.77
N PRO A 219 -3.88 14.20 -14.14
CA PRO A 219 -5.13 13.81 -13.49
C PRO A 219 -5.60 14.88 -12.50
N SER A 220 -6.87 15.30 -12.62
CA SER A 220 -7.48 16.40 -11.86
C SER A 220 -8.82 16.03 -11.21
N GLY A 221 -9.10 14.73 -11.10
CA GLY A 221 -10.28 14.18 -10.44
C GLY A 221 -11.02 13.14 -11.29
N TRP A 222 -12.30 12.95 -10.99
CA TRP A 222 -13.16 11.98 -11.66
C TRP A 222 -14.46 12.64 -12.13
N ASN A 223 -14.88 12.29 -13.33
CA ASN A 223 -16.23 12.54 -13.83
C ASN A 223 -17.11 11.33 -13.56
N VAL A 224 -18.40 11.56 -13.33
CA VAL A 224 -19.42 10.51 -13.27
C VAL A 224 -19.85 10.16 -14.70
N LEU A 225 -19.85 8.86 -15.03
CA LEU A 225 -20.34 8.37 -16.31
C LEU A 225 -21.85 8.16 -16.25
N ILE A 226 -22.55 8.84 -17.16
CA ILE A 226 -23.98 8.74 -17.40
C ILE A 226 -24.16 7.99 -18.71
N GLU A 227 -25.06 7.01 -18.72
CA GLU A 227 -25.42 6.27 -19.91
C GLU A 227 -26.93 6.31 -20.09
N GLY A 228 -27.37 6.35 -21.34
CA GLY A 228 -28.79 6.26 -21.64
C GLY A 228 -29.07 5.82 -23.06
N SER A 229 -30.34 5.87 -23.41
CA SER A 229 -30.80 5.59 -24.76
C SER A 229 -31.92 6.52 -25.17
N VAL A 230 -32.05 6.71 -26.48
CA VAL A 230 -33.11 7.53 -27.10
C VAL A 230 -33.60 6.87 -28.39
N SER A 231 -34.87 7.09 -28.72
CA SER A 231 -35.47 6.76 -30.03
C SER A 231 -36.37 7.90 -30.48
N ASN A 232 -36.56 8.02 -31.79
CA ASN A 232 -37.45 9.00 -32.42
C ASN A 232 -37.14 10.46 -32.04
N HIS A 233 -35.86 10.78 -31.76
CA HIS A 233 -35.37 12.13 -31.53
C HIS A 233 -33.87 12.20 -31.87
N ASP A 234 -33.39 13.38 -32.25
CA ASP A 234 -32.01 13.65 -32.70
C ASP A 234 -31.11 14.24 -31.59
N SER A 235 -31.64 14.41 -30.40
CA SER A 235 -30.90 14.95 -29.27
C SER A 235 -31.50 14.55 -27.92
N VAL A 236 -30.69 14.59 -26.88
CA VAL A 236 -31.10 14.42 -25.48
C VAL A 236 -30.59 15.60 -24.68
N GLU A 237 -31.49 16.27 -23.98
CA GLU A 237 -31.17 17.31 -23.02
C GLU A 237 -31.05 16.68 -21.63
N LEU A 238 -29.82 16.67 -21.09
CA LEU A 238 -29.57 16.28 -19.70
C LEU A 238 -29.60 17.51 -18.81
N LYS A 239 -30.30 17.44 -17.69
CA LYS A 239 -30.30 18.44 -16.62
C LYS A 239 -30.10 17.75 -15.28
N TRP A 240 -29.19 18.27 -14.46
CA TRP A 240 -28.99 17.77 -13.11
C TRP A 240 -29.13 18.89 -12.08
N ARG A 241 -29.73 18.55 -10.95
CA ARG A 241 -29.93 19.44 -9.80
C ARG A 241 -29.26 18.86 -8.56
N GLY A 242 -28.44 19.67 -7.89
CA GLY A 242 -27.63 19.29 -6.74
C GLY A 242 -26.59 20.37 -6.40
N PRO A 243 -25.53 20.03 -5.63
CA PRO A 243 -24.47 20.96 -5.22
C PRO A 243 -23.79 21.73 -6.36
N GLY A 244 -23.72 21.14 -7.56
CA GLY A 244 -23.38 21.83 -8.80
C GLY A 244 -24.40 21.50 -9.87
N SER A 245 -25.43 22.34 -10.03
CA SER A 245 -26.50 22.12 -11.02
C SER A 245 -26.05 22.53 -12.42
N GLY A 246 -26.57 21.86 -13.45
CA GLY A 246 -26.19 22.16 -14.82
C GLY A 246 -27.03 21.43 -15.86
N ALA A 247 -26.67 21.66 -17.13
CA ALA A 247 -27.32 21.04 -18.27
C ALA A 247 -26.30 20.70 -19.36
N LYS A 248 -26.60 19.68 -20.16
CA LYS A 248 -25.80 19.25 -21.30
C LYS A 248 -26.69 18.67 -22.38
N ARG A 249 -26.58 19.20 -23.59
CA ARG A 249 -27.19 18.61 -24.78
C ARG A 249 -26.26 17.52 -25.35
N ILE A 250 -26.86 16.40 -25.73
CA ILE A 250 -26.20 15.30 -26.44
C ILE A 250 -26.88 15.20 -27.80
N ASP A 251 -26.16 15.52 -28.86
CA ASP A 251 -26.66 15.29 -30.21
C ASP A 251 -26.50 13.81 -30.57
N VAL A 252 -27.55 13.26 -31.15
CA VAL A 252 -27.68 11.86 -31.51
C VAL A 252 -27.91 11.77 -33.02
N PRO A 253 -27.25 10.85 -33.75
CA PRO A 253 -27.49 10.69 -35.17
C PRO A 253 -28.99 10.50 -35.46
N VAL A 254 -29.50 11.11 -36.54
CA VAL A 254 -30.86 10.86 -37.01
C VAL A 254 -30.96 9.40 -37.42
N LEU A 255 -31.77 8.63 -36.70
CA LEU A 255 -31.98 7.20 -36.96
C LEU A 255 -33.32 6.96 -37.66
N ALA A 256 -33.47 5.74 -38.20
CA ALA A 256 -34.78 5.30 -38.68
C ALA A 256 -35.80 5.28 -37.53
N GLN A 257 -37.08 5.40 -37.87
CA GLN A 257 -38.17 5.35 -36.91
C GLN A 257 -38.07 4.08 -36.04
N ASP A 258 -38.29 4.26 -34.74
CA ASP A 258 -38.24 3.26 -33.66
C ASP A 258 -36.88 2.60 -33.43
N GLN A 259 -35.82 3.06 -34.12
CA GLN A 259 -34.47 2.63 -33.84
C GLN A 259 -33.94 3.27 -32.55
N ARG A 260 -33.26 2.49 -31.72
CA ARG A 260 -32.66 2.95 -30.45
C ARG A 260 -31.19 3.31 -30.63
N HIS A 261 -30.83 4.52 -30.21
CA HIS A 261 -29.44 4.92 -30.02
C HIS A 261 -29.05 4.80 -28.55
N TYR A 262 -27.79 4.43 -28.29
CA TYR A 262 -27.19 4.48 -26.96
C TYR A 262 -26.17 5.60 -26.92
N TRP A 263 -26.21 6.38 -25.84
CA TRP A 263 -25.32 7.52 -25.65
C TRP A 263 -24.70 7.46 -24.25
N ASP A 264 -23.55 8.10 -24.12
CA ASP A 264 -22.84 8.29 -22.86
C ASP A 264 -22.41 9.74 -22.68
N ALA A 265 -22.23 10.14 -21.42
CA ALA A 265 -21.73 11.45 -21.07
C ALA A 265 -20.94 11.38 -19.76
N ALA A 266 -19.83 12.13 -19.71
CA ALA A 266 -19.08 12.35 -18.49
C ALA A 266 -19.46 13.71 -17.88
N LEU A 267 -19.90 13.70 -16.61
CA LEU A 267 -20.26 14.90 -15.85
C LEU A 267 -19.28 15.13 -14.70
N SER A 268 -18.75 16.35 -14.60
CA SER A 268 -18.01 16.80 -13.41
C SER A 268 -19.00 17.19 -12.32
N LEU A 269 -19.19 16.31 -11.34
CA LEU A 269 -20.14 16.51 -10.25
C LEU A 269 -19.42 16.59 -8.91
N GLU A 270 -19.76 17.59 -8.12
CA GLU A 270 -19.29 17.73 -6.73
C GLU A 270 -20.01 16.73 -5.81
N PRO A 271 -19.42 16.29 -4.68
CA PRO A 271 -20.07 15.37 -3.76
C PRO A 271 -21.42 15.89 -3.25
N GLY A 272 -22.44 15.02 -3.30
CA GLY A 272 -23.78 15.26 -2.77
C GLY A 272 -24.86 14.53 -3.55
N LYS A 273 -26.13 14.82 -3.21
CA LYS A 273 -27.29 14.21 -3.85
C LYS A 273 -27.66 14.96 -5.13
N TYR A 274 -27.94 14.20 -6.19
CA TYR A 274 -28.38 14.72 -7.48
C TYR A 274 -29.69 14.10 -7.92
N GLN A 275 -30.51 14.93 -8.55
CA GLN A 275 -31.60 14.51 -9.42
C GLN A 275 -31.18 14.79 -10.86
N LEU A 276 -31.17 13.75 -11.70
CA LEU A 276 -30.81 13.84 -13.11
C LEU A 276 -32.02 13.53 -13.97
N THR A 277 -32.30 14.43 -14.90
CA THR A 277 -33.43 14.35 -15.83
C THR A 277 -32.88 14.37 -17.25
N ALA A 278 -33.25 13.38 -18.05
CA ALA A 278 -33.01 13.33 -19.49
C ALA A 278 -34.32 13.59 -20.22
N THR A 279 -34.31 14.52 -21.17
CA THR A 279 -35.49 14.84 -21.99
C THR A 279 -35.18 14.76 -23.48
N ALA A 280 -36.09 14.17 -24.26
CA ALA A 280 -36.03 14.12 -25.72
C ALA A 280 -37.44 14.36 -26.26
N GLY A 281 -37.67 15.51 -26.91
CA GLY A 281 -39.02 15.96 -27.25
C GLY A 281 -39.92 16.01 -26.02
N SER A 282 -41.03 15.25 -26.04
CA SER A 282 -41.95 15.10 -24.90
C SER A 282 -41.57 14.00 -23.90
N ALA A 283 -40.56 13.18 -24.21
CA ALA A 283 -40.15 12.07 -23.35
C ALA A 283 -39.25 12.55 -22.22
N VAL A 284 -39.45 11.99 -21.02
CA VAL A 284 -38.68 12.33 -19.82
C VAL A 284 -38.27 11.04 -19.10
N SER A 285 -37.00 10.97 -18.69
CA SER A 285 -36.48 9.94 -17.79
C SER A 285 -35.76 10.62 -16.64
N GLN A 286 -36.02 10.20 -15.41
CA GLN A 286 -35.45 10.82 -14.23
C GLN A 286 -34.97 9.78 -13.24
N ILE A 287 -33.81 10.04 -12.63
CA ILE A 287 -33.24 9.24 -11.56
C ILE A 287 -32.67 10.17 -10.47
N GLU A 288 -32.48 9.62 -9.29
CA GLU A 288 -31.74 10.23 -8.20
C GLU A 288 -30.51 9.38 -7.88
N PHE A 289 -29.39 10.01 -7.58
CA PHE A 289 -28.17 9.30 -7.15
C PHE A 289 -27.33 10.19 -6.24
N THR A 290 -26.39 9.59 -5.52
CA THR A 290 -25.47 10.32 -4.63
C THR A 290 -24.06 10.21 -5.15
N VAL A 291 -23.34 11.32 -5.19
CA VAL A 291 -21.90 11.37 -5.48
C VAL A 291 -21.15 11.51 -4.16
N GLU A 292 -20.15 10.67 -3.93
CA GLU A 292 -19.29 10.71 -2.76
C GLU A 292 -17.82 10.91 -3.15
N ALA A 293 -17.09 11.72 -2.40
CA ALA A 293 -15.64 11.79 -2.50
C ALA A 293 -14.98 10.76 -1.58
N VAL A 294 -13.79 10.32 -1.98
CA VAL A 294 -12.86 9.59 -1.09
C VAL A 294 -11.87 10.58 -0.51
N LYS A 295 -11.76 10.63 0.82
CA LYS A 295 -10.70 11.39 1.47
C LYS A 295 -9.44 10.55 1.52
N GLU A 296 -8.39 11.03 0.88
CA GLU A 296 -7.06 10.42 0.94
C GLU A 296 -6.29 11.02 2.10
N LEU A 297 -5.76 10.17 2.97
CA LEU A 297 -5.00 10.51 4.17
C LEU A 297 -3.63 9.83 4.15
N GLN A 298 -2.68 10.43 4.87
CA GLN A 298 -1.34 9.91 5.08
C GLN A 298 -1.01 9.98 6.57
N PHE A 299 -0.55 8.89 7.14
CA PHE A 299 -0.24 8.80 8.56
C PHE A 299 1.07 8.08 8.81
N GLY A 300 2.08 8.80 9.31
CA GLY A 300 3.35 8.21 9.73
C GLY A 300 3.31 7.73 11.17
N VAL A 301 3.89 6.58 11.48
CA VAL A 301 4.03 6.08 12.86
C VAL A 301 5.49 5.69 13.10
N PHE A 302 6.11 6.28 14.12
CA PHE A 302 7.54 6.23 14.36
C PHE A 302 7.81 5.68 15.77
N PHE A 303 8.24 4.43 15.85
CA PHE A 303 8.48 3.71 17.11
C PHE A 303 9.97 3.72 17.47
N ASP A 304 10.35 4.44 18.50
CA ASP A 304 11.77 4.58 18.86
C ASP A 304 12.32 3.39 19.67
N GLY A 305 13.66 3.32 19.75
CA GLY A 305 14.41 2.32 20.50
C GLY A 305 14.20 2.42 22.02
N THR A 306 14.61 1.37 22.74
CA THR A 306 14.42 1.30 24.19
C THR A 306 15.23 2.34 24.92
N GLY A 307 14.58 3.03 25.86
CA GLY A 307 15.20 4.15 26.57
C GLY A 307 15.34 5.43 25.73
N ASN A 308 14.88 5.45 24.47
CA ASN A 308 14.92 6.63 23.61
C ASN A 308 13.61 7.45 23.65
N ASN A 309 13.76 8.76 23.81
CA ASN A 309 12.67 9.72 23.83
C ASN A 309 13.11 10.99 23.09
N ARG A 310 12.56 11.21 21.90
CA ARG A 310 12.77 12.40 21.07
C ARG A 310 12.85 13.71 21.86
N GLN A 311 11.87 14.02 22.72
CA GLN A 311 11.82 15.33 23.36
C GLN A 311 13.02 15.56 24.27
N VAL A 312 13.37 14.56 25.07
CA VAL A 312 14.46 14.67 26.03
C VAL A 312 15.80 14.41 25.36
N ASP A 313 15.90 13.49 24.40
CA ASP A 313 17.13 13.28 23.63
C ASP A 313 17.47 14.49 22.74
N MET A 314 16.50 15.32 22.36
CA MET A 314 16.74 16.62 21.71
C MET A 314 17.20 17.69 22.71
N GLN A 315 16.66 17.70 23.93
CA GLN A 315 17.00 18.71 24.95
C GLN A 315 18.32 18.42 25.68
N CYS A 316 18.61 17.14 25.92
CA CYS A 316 19.81 16.64 26.57
C CYS A 316 20.83 16.13 25.54
N ALA A 317 20.79 16.62 24.29
CA ALA A 317 21.81 16.25 23.32
C ALA A 317 23.17 16.75 23.84
N ASP A 318 24.06 15.82 24.16
CA ASP A 318 25.36 16.07 24.77
C ASP A 318 26.43 15.20 24.11
N ASP A 319 27.59 15.09 24.77
CA ASP A 319 28.70 14.30 24.26
C ASP A 319 28.42 12.78 24.27
N ASP A 320 27.41 12.31 25.01
CA ASP A 320 27.12 10.89 25.18
C ASP A 320 25.85 10.44 24.45
N TYR A 321 24.87 11.33 24.28
CA TYR A 321 23.56 10.99 23.70
C TYR A 321 23.08 11.97 22.62
N GLU A 322 22.43 11.44 21.57
CA GLU A 322 21.71 12.24 20.57
C GLU A 322 20.36 11.59 20.19
N PRO A 323 19.47 12.30 19.47
CA PRO A 323 18.25 11.71 18.92
C PRO A 323 18.55 10.54 17.97
N THR A 324 17.70 9.51 17.96
CA THR A 324 17.82 8.37 17.04
C THR A 324 17.42 8.75 15.62
N ASN A 325 17.71 7.87 14.66
CA ASN A 325 17.24 8.00 13.28
C ASN A 325 15.70 8.00 13.18
N ILE A 326 14.98 7.42 14.15
CA ILE A 326 13.52 7.48 14.20
C ILE A 326 13.03 8.88 14.56
N ALA A 327 13.65 9.52 15.55
CA ALA A 327 13.35 10.91 15.90
C ALA A 327 13.65 11.85 14.72
N LYS A 328 14.80 11.66 14.05
CA LYS A 328 15.19 12.44 12.86
C LYS A 328 14.22 12.28 11.69
N LEU A 329 13.79 11.06 11.38
CA LEU A 329 12.80 10.81 10.33
C LEU A 329 11.44 11.39 10.70
N PHE A 330 11.04 11.36 11.97
CA PHE A 330 9.81 12.01 12.42
C PHE A 330 9.85 13.53 12.18
N GLU A 331 10.97 14.22 12.44
CA GLU A 331 11.12 15.66 12.11
C GLU A 331 10.96 15.95 10.62
N LEU A 332 11.47 15.07 9.78
CA LEU A 332 11.36 15.19 8.33
C LEU A 332 9.97 14.84 7.81
N TYR A 333 9.14 14.16 8.59
CA TYR A 333 7.78 13.82 8.17
C TYR A 333 6.86 15.03 8.35
N PRO A 334 6.03 15.38 7.35
CA PRO A 334 5.11 16.49 7.47
C PRO A 334 4.18 16.29 8.66
N GLN A 335 4.24 17.25 9.58
CA GLN A 335 3.42 17.24 10.77
C GLN A 335 1.96 17.52 10.42
N GLN A 336 1.10 17.28 11.42
CA GLN A 336 -0.34 17.23 11.24
C GLN A 336 -0.91 18.48 10.53
N ASP A 337 -1.63 18.29 9.42
CA ASP A 337 -2.20 19.38 8.60
C ASP A 337 -3.72 19.22 8.41
N THR A 338 -4.38 20.24 7.83
CA THR A 338 -5.81 20.20 7.46
C THR A 338 -6.10 19.39 6.19
N GLN A 339 -5.05 19.05 5.42
CA GLN A 339 -5.15 18.39 4.12
C GLN A 339 -5.21 16.86 4.23
N GLY A 340 -4.88 16.28 5.39
CA GLY A 340 -4.96 14.85 5.61
C GLY A 340 -3.61 14.19 5.86
N THR A 341 -2.61 14.94 6.27
CA THR A 341 -1.32 14.41 6.73
C THR A 341 -1.27 14.43 8.25
N GLY A 342 -0.73 13.37 8.85
CA GLY A 342 -0.49 13.28 10.28
C GLY A 342 0.69 12.36 10.58
N ALA A 343 1.22 12.47 11.78
CA ALA A 343 2.29 11.63 12.26
C ALA A 343 2.13 11.35 13.75
N ALA A 344 2.61 10.20 14.19
CA ALA A 344 2.70 9.81 15.58
C ALA A 344 4.13 9.35 15.88
N TYR A 345 4.83 10.13 16.69
CA TYR A 345 6.02 9.66 17.38
C TYR A 345 5.60 8.86 18.62
N ILE A 346 6.20 7.69 18.79
CA ILE A 346 5.96 6.76 19.90
C ILE A 346 7.32 6.49 20.53
N LYS A 347 7.49 6.96 21.77
CA LYS A 347 8.73 6.79 22.53
C LYS A 347 9.02 5.32 22.81
N GLY A 348 10.30 5.03 23.09
CA GLY A 348 10.77 3.70 23.43
C GLY A 348 10.02 3.05 24.58
N VAL A 349 10.06 1.72 24.65
CA VAL A 349 9.78 1.02 25.91
C VAL A 349 10.83 1.39 26.97
N GLY A 350 10.45 1.38 28.25
CA GLY A 350 11.35 1.72 29.36
C GLY A 350 11.88 3.16 29.39
N THR A 351 11.08 4.12 28.93
CA THR A 351 11.37 5.57 28.92
C THR A 351 10.51 6.32 29.95
N TYR A 352 11.01 7.45 30.46
CA TYR A 352 10.28 8.38 31.34
C TYR A 352 9.06 9.07 30.70
N ASP A 353 8.29 9.79 31.52
CA ASP A 353 7.18 10.64 31.10
C ASP A 353 7.66 11.94 30.41
N ASP A 354 6.85 12.50 29.51
CA ASP A 354 7.21 13.63 28.64
C ASP A 354 7.30 14.98 29.42
N GLN A 355 6.93 14.95 30.70
CA GLN A 355 6.98 16.11 31.61
C GLN A 355 8.31 16.26 32.35
N LEU A 356 9.23 15.29 32.25
CA LEU A 356 10.57 15.41 32.82
C LEU A 356 11.43 16.32 31.95
N SER A 357 11.69 17.54 32.43
CA SER A 357 12.73 18.41 31.90
C SER A 357 14.10 17.87 32.28
N CYS A 358 15.06 17.93 31.36
CA CYS A 358 16.47 17.74 31.66
C CYS A 358 16.90 18.77 32.72
N GLU A 359 17.30 18.34 33.92
CA GLU A 359 18.29 19.11 34.66
C GLU A 359 19.60 18.89 33.91
N VAL A 360 20.23 19.97 33.45
CA VAL A 360 21.36 19.97 32.50
C VAL A 360 22.37 18.86 32.84
N GLY A 361 22.50 17.86 31.96
CA GLY A 361 23.51 16.81 32.04
C GLY A 361 23.14 15.53 32.79
N GLU A 362 21.91 15.40 33.33
CA GLU A 362 21.47 14.15 34.00
C GLU A 362 20.20 13.59 33.35
N LYS A 363 20.31 12.42 32.69
CA LYS A 363 19.12 11.65 32.27
C LYS A 363 18.44 11.04 33.51
N PRO A 364 17.10 11.10 33.63
CA PRO A 364 16.38 10.49 34.74
C PRO A 364 16.72 8.99 34.88
N GLU A 365 16.90 8.52 36.13
CA GLU A 365 17.18 7.10 36.41
C GLU A 365 16.11 6.18 35.82
N TYR A 366 16.58 5.18 35.10
CA TYR A 366 15.76 4.22 34.39
C TYR A 366 15.09 3.22 35.35
N SER A 367 13.89 2.75 34.98
CA SER A 367 13.43 1.45 35.48
C SER A 367 14.22 0.36 34.77
N ASN A 368 15.26 -0.17 35.43
CA ASN A 368 16.08 -1.28 34.93
C ASN A 368 15.25 -2.51 34.53
N ILE A 369 14.09 -2.70 35.17
CA ILE A 369 13.18 -3.82 34.89
C ILE A 369 12.44 -3.57 33.56
N GLU A 370 11.87 -2.40 33.32
CA GLU A 370 11.11 -2.17 32.08
C GLU A 370 11.99 -2.19 30.82
N GLN A 371 13.23 -1.70 30.92
CA GLN A 371 14.19 -1.74 29.81
C GLN A 371 14.75 -3.13 29.53
N ALA A 372 15.01 -3.91 30.58
CA ALA A 372 15.46 -5.29 30.43
C ALA A 372 14.34 -6.14 29.81
N PHE A 373 13.11 -6.02 30.33
CA PHE A 373 12.03 -6.94 30.00
C PHE A 373 11.09 -6.49 28.87
N GLY A 374 11.30 -5.29 28.29
CA GLY A 374 10.41 -4.78 27.24
C GLY A 374 8.95 -4.64 27.68
N LEU A 375 8.69 -4.48 28.97
CA LEU A 375 7.34 -4.29 29.50
C LEU A 375 6.73 -3.05 28.81
N ASN A 376 5.44 -3.12 28.45
CA ASN A 376 4.64 -2.04 27.87
C ASN A 376 4.61 -1.88 26.33
N VAL A 377 5.04 -2.87 25.54
CA VAL A 377 4.81 -2.90 24.06
C VAL A 377 3.35 -2.65 23.70
N ASN A 378 2.43 -3.34 24.37
CA ASN A 378 0.99 -3.16 24.18
C ASN A 378 0.59 -1.70 24.38
N SER A 379 1.16 -1.03 25.39
CA SER A 379 0.88 0.39 25.62
C SER A 379 1.34 1.27 24.46
N ARG A 380 2.49 0.98 23.84
CA ARG A 380 3.01 1.73 22.68
C ARG A 380 2.16 1.51 21.43
N ILE A 381 1.68 0.29 21.23
CA ILE A 381 0.72 -0.03 20.16
C ILE A 381 -0.60 0.71 20.40
N GLU A 382 -1.16 0.65 21.61
CA GLU A 382 -2.43 1.32 21.93
C GLU A 382 -2.29 2.86 21.93
N GLU A 383 -1.13 3.41 22.27
CA GLU A 383 -0.80 4.83 22.10
C GLU A 383 -0.83 5.22 20.62
N ALA A 384 -0.17 4.44 19.75
CA ALA A 384 -0.19 4.66 18.31
C ALA A 384 -1.61 4.57 17.73
N LEU A 385 -2.40 3.59 18.18
CA LEU A 385 -3.80 3.46 17.77
C LEU A 385 -4.66 4.62 18.27
N SER A 386 -4.43 5.10 19.48
CA SER A 386 -5.15 6.25 20.04
C SER A 386 -4.85 7.52 19.24
N LYS A 387 -3.58 7.79 18.93
CA LYS A 387 -3.17 8.92 18.08
C LYS A 387 -3.77 8.81 16.67
N LEU A 388 -3.78 7.62 16.10
CA LEU A 388 -4.45 7.36 14.82
C LEU A 388 -5.95 7.65 14.89
N LYS A 389 -6.64 7.19 15.94
CA LYS A 389 -8.08 7.42 16.11
C LYS A 389 -8.39 8.92 16.16
N LEU A 390 -7.67 9.67 16.99
CA LEU A 390 -7.83 11.13 17.08
C LEU A 390 -7.59 11.82 15.73
N PHE A 391 -6.61 11.33 14.95
CA PHE A 391 -6.38 11.84 13.60
C PHE A 391 -7.55 11.55 12.66
N LEU A 392 -8.09 10.33 12.67
CA LEU A 392 -9.19 9.91 11.81
C LEU A 392 -10.51 10.60 12.14
N GLU A 393 -10.80 10.85 13.42
CA GLU A 393 -12.03 11.52 13.89
C GLU A 393 -12.22 12.91 13.28
N ARG A 394 -11.12 13.57 12.89
CA ARG A 394 -11.16 14.86 12.19
C ARG A 394 -11.75 14.78 10.78
N PHE A 395 -11.82 13.58 10.21
CA PHE A 395 -12.30 13.32 8.86
C PHE A 395 -13.59 12.47 8.86
N ASP A 396 -14.27 12.39 10.00
CA ASP A 396 -15.52 11.64 10.18
C ASP A 396 -16.67 12.08 9.26
N SER A 397 -16.62 13.32 8.76
CA SER A 397 -17.59 13.85 7.81
C SER A 397 -17.51 13.17 6.43
N TYR A 398 -16.38 12.54 6.10
CA TYR A 398 -16.19 11.83 4.84
C TYR A 398 -16.73 10.41 4.92
N LYS A 399 -17.62 10.06 3.99
CA LYS A 399 -18.22 8.72 3.91
C LYS A 399 -17.23 7.62 3.55
N ARG A 400 -16.15 7.97 2.85
CA ARG A 400 -15.06 7.07 2.48
C ARG A 400 -13.71 7.74 2.66
N VAL A 401 -12.79 7.01 3.28
CA VAL A 401 -11.44 7.43 3.65
C VAL A 401 -10.46 6.34 3.25
N ASN A 402 -9.40 6.71 2.54
CA ASN A 402 -8.25 5.87 2.28
C ASN A 402 -7.06 6.45 3.05
N CYS A 403 -6.42 5.67 3.91
CA CYS A 403 -5.27 6.13 4.68
C CYS A 403 -4.03 5.28 4.36
N ASN A 404 -2.97 5.94 3.88
CA ASN A 404 -1.66 5.34 3.69
C ASN A 404 -0.84 5.46 4.97
N PHE A 405 -0.25 4.36 5.41
CA PHE A 405 0.60 4.29 6.59
C PHE A 405 2.05 4.11 6.21
N ASP A 406 2.91 4.89 6.83
CA ASP A 406 4.35 4.67 6.83
C ASP A 406 4.77 4.35 8.25
N VAL A 407 5.22 3.12 8.49
CA VAL A 407 5.53 2.63 9.82
C VAL A 407 7.04 2.46 9.93
N MET A 408 7.67 3.10 10.89
CA MET A 408 9.10 3.01 11.10
C MET A 408 9.44 2.63 12.52
N GLY A 409 10.54 1.94 12.72
CA GLY A 409 11.05 1.71 14.06
C GLY A 409 12.50 1.27 14.14
N PHE A 410 13.09 1.45 15.33
CA PHE A 410 14.45 1.04 15.65
C PHE A 410 14.46 0.07 16.83
N SER A 411 15.29 -0.98 16.80
CA SER A 411 15.48 -1.90 17.92
C SER A 411 14.17 -2.60 18.33
N ARG A 412 13.80 -2.56 19.61
CA ARG A 412 12.47 -2.99 20.10
C ARG A 412 11.32 -2.11 19.59
N GLY A 413 11.59 -0.87 19.19
CA GLY A 413 10.66 -0.04 18.42
C GLY A 413 10.37 -0.63 17.03
N ALA A 414 11.38 -1.22 16.36
CA ALA A 414 11.18 -1.95 15.11
C ALA A 414 10.34 -3.23 15.32
N ALA A 415 10.53 -3.93 16.45
CA ALA A 415 9.67 -5.04 16.84
C ALA A 415 8.23 -4.56 17.10
N THR A 416 8.06 -3.44 17.80
CA THR A 416 6.75 -2.79 18.03
C THR A 416 6.08 -2.40 16.71
N ALA A 417 6.83 -1.85 15.74
CA ALA A 417 6.35 -1.53 14.42
C ALA A 417 5.79 -2.77 13.68
N ARG A 418 6.52 -3.89 13.74
CA ARG A 418 6.08 -5.17 13.16
C ARG A 418 4.82 -5.71 13.84
N ALA A 419 4.77 -5.66 15.18
CA ALA A 419 3.59 -6.05 15.96
C ALA A 419 2.38 -5.14 15.66
N PHE A 420 2.59 -3.83 15.54
CA PHE A 420 1.57 -2.85 15.16
C PHE A 420 0.97 -3.13 13.79
N ILE A 421 1.80 -3.45 12.79
CA ILE A 421 1.34 -3.86 11.45
C ILE A 421 0.44 -5.10 11.55
N ASN A 422 0.85 -6.12 12.30
CA ASN A 422 0.06 -7.32 12.52
C ASN A 422 -1.28 -7.01 13.21
N ARG A 423 -1.26 -6.13 14.21
CA ARG A 423 -2.46 -5.65 14.92
C ARG A 423 -3.42 -4.93 13.99
N LEU A 424 -2.94 -4.05 13.10
CA LEU A 424 -3.76 -3.36 12.10
C LEU A 424 -4.49 -4.34 11.17
N HIS A 425 -3.78 -5.34 10.64
CA HIS A 425 -4.37 -6.37 9.77
C HIS A 425 -5.40 -7.23 10.48
N GLN A 426 -5.12 -7.61 11.73
CA GLN A 426 -6.07 -8.36 12.54
C GLN A 426 -7.34 -7.53 12.80
N MET A 427 -7.19 -6.26 13.18
CA MET A 427 -8.32 -5.38 13.44
C MET A 427 -9.20 -5.16 12.21
N LYS A 428 -8.61 -5.06 11.02
CA LYS A 428 -9.34 -4.89 9.74
C LYS A 428 -10.33 -6.03 9.47
N LYS A 429 -10.07 -7.22 10.01
CA LYS A 429 -10.92 -8.41 9.85
C LYS A 429 -12.01 -8.54 10.93
N MET A 430 -11.95 -7.75 12.00
CA MET A 430 -12.88 -7.85 13.12
C MET A 430 -14.24 -7.19 12.80
N PRO A 431 -15.37 -7.91 12.94
CA PRO A 431 -16.70 -7.31 12.75
C PRO A 431 -16.99 -6.28 13.84
N ASN A 432 -17.60 -5.14 13.47
CA ASN A 432 -18.05 -4.07 14.38
C ASN A 432 -16.95 -3.42 15.24
N ASN A 433 -15.72 -3.45 14.74
CA ASN A 433 -14.61 -2.70 15.30
C ASN A 433 -14.88 -1.18 15.16
N GLY A 434 -14.73 -0.42 16.26
CA GLY A 434 -14.97 1.03 16.29
C GLY A 434 -13.94 1.89 15.54
N TYR A 435 -12.75 1.36 15.24
CA TYR A 435 -11.73 1.99 14.39
C TYR A 435 -12.07 1.87 12.90
N TRP A 436 -12.68 0.77 12.47
CA TRP A 436 -13.13 0.51 11.11
C TRP A 436 -14.64 0.63 11.05
N ARG A 437 -15.15 1.87 10.99
CA ARG A 437 -16.55 2.08 10.60
C ARG A 437 -16.79 1.33 9.29
N LYS A 438 -17.73 0.37 9.30
CA LYS A 438 -17.91 -0.63 8.24
C LYS A 438 -18.03 0.05 6.87
N GLY A 439 -17.02 -0.12 6.01
CA GLY A 439 -16.97 0.43 4.66
C GLY A 439 -16.45 1.87 4.51
N GLN A 440 -16.15 2.56 5.62
CA GLN A 440 -15.68 3.96 5.61
C GLN A 440 -14.16 4.09 5.50
N LEU A 441 -13.36 3.21 6.11
CA LEU A 441 -11.90 3.33 6.16
C LEU A 441 -11.18 2.18 5.46
N THR A 442 -10.31 2.52 4.51
CA THR A 442 -9.32 1.59 3.93
C THR A 442 -7.93 1.99 4.37
N ILE A 443 -7.18 1.08 4.99
CA ILE A 443 -5.78 1.29 5.34
C ILE A 443 -4.87 0.48 4.42
N THR A 444 -3.80 1.14 3.98
CA THR A 444 -2.69 0.55 3.23
C THR A 444 -1.40 0.90 3.92
N ILE A 445 -0.60 -0.08 4.32
CA ILE A 445 0.77 0.16 4.78
C ILE A 445 1.66 0.30 3.54
N ARG A 446 2.02 1.55 3.22
CA ARG A 446 2.80 1.93 2.04
C ARG A 446 4.27 1.57 2.23
N PHE A 447 4.84 1.89 3.38
CA PHE A 447 6.25 1.66 3.68
C PHE A 447 6.44 1.19 5.12
N CYS A 448 7.32 0.21 5.31
CA CYS A 448 7.81 -0.23 6.61
C CYS A 448 9.33 -0.09 6.65
N GLY A 449 9.84 0.85 7.45
CA GLY A 449 11.28 1.13 7.60
C GLY A 449 11.79 0.65 8.95
N LEU A 450 12.70 -0.32 8.96
CA LEU A 450 13.19 -0.95 10.18
C LEU A 450 14.69 -0.71 10.32
N PHE A 451 15.12 -0.33 11.52
CA PHE A 451 16.53 -0.30 11.91
C PHE A 451 16.76 -1.39 12.96
N ASP A 452 17.59 -2.36 12.60
CA ASP A 452 18.17 -3.40 13.44
C ASP A 452 17.20 -3.99 14.47
N THR A 453 16.18 -4.71 13.99
CA THR A 453 15.10 -5.24 14.83
C THR A 453 15.66 -6.20 15.88
N VAL A 454 15.34 -5.94 17.15
CA VAL A 454 15.61 -6.85 18.27
C VAL A 454 14.28 -7.31 18.85
N GLY A 455 13.95 -8.57 18.63
CA GLY A 455 12.76 -9.24 19.16
C GLY A 455 13.13 -10.02 20.42
N SER A 456 12.77 -9.45 21.57
CA SER A 456 12.79 -10.06 22.90
C SER A 456 11.87 -9.20 23.77
N MET A 457 10.58 -9.18 23.40
CA MET A 457 9.53 -8.47 24.13
C MET A 457 9.19 -9.35 25.32
N GLY A 458 10.07 -9.47 26.31
CA GLY A 458 10.19 -10.71 27.08
C GLY A 458 11.38 -10.69 28.02
N LEU A 459 11.98 -11.85 28.27
CA LEU A 459 13.36 -11.86 28.77
C LEU A 459 14.29 -11.41 27.62
N PRO A 460 15.24 -10.51 27.87
CA PRO A 460 16.20 -10.15 26.83
C PRO A 460 16.96 -11.41 26.37
N GLY A 461 17.03 -11.64 25.05
CA GLY A 461 17.76 -12.77 24.46
C GLY A 461 16.94 -14.03 24.18
N ASP A 462 15.61 -14.00 24.26
CA ASP A 462 14.75 -15.13 23.83
C ASP A 462 13.84 -14.79 22.63
N ASP A 463 13.24 -15.84 22.04
CA ASP A 463 12.21 -15.73 20.99
C ASP A 463 10.78 -15.60 21.58
N ASP A 464 10.66 -15.47 22.91
CA ASP A 464 9.37 -15.23 23.55
C ASP A 464 9.03 -13.75 23.49
N ASN A 465 8.32 -13.39 22.42
CA ASN A 465 7.85 -12.03 22.21
C ASN A 465 6.60 -11.69 23.05
N MET A 466 6.40 -12.28 24.23
CA MET A 466 5.21 -12.10 25.10
C MET A 466 3.89 -12.26 24.32
N GLY A 467 3.86 -13.16 23.34
CA GLY A 467 2.70 -13.40 22.46
C GLY A 467 2.50 -12.38 21.33
N PHE A 468 3.42 -11.43 21.10
CA PHE A 468 3.38 -10.56 19.94
C PHE A 468 3.92 -11.23 18.68
N ASN A 469 3.15 -11.11 17.60
CA ASN A 469 3.57 -11.59 16.30
C ASN A 469 4.46 -10.57 15.60
N LEU A 470 5.74 -10.88 15.45
CA LEU A 470 6.71 -10.07 14.71
C LEU A 470 6.80 -10.47 13.23
N ASN A 471 6.12 -11.52 12.77
CA ASN A 471 6.26 -11.99 11.40
C ASN A 471 5.68 -10.98 10.40
N ILE A 472 6.34 -10.82 9.25
CA ILE A 472 5.89 -9.97 8.16
C ILE A 472 5.67 -10.84 6.92
N GLY A 473 4.42 -10.89 6.46
CA GLY A 473 3.97 -11.67 5.32
C GLY A 473 4.00 -10.89 4.01
N TRP A 474 3.73 -11.58 2.89
CA TRP A 474 3.82 -11.04 1.53
C TRP A 474 2.99 -9.78 1.26
N THR A 475 1.90 -9.59 2.00
CA THR A 475 0.99 -8.45 1.84
C THR A 475 0.90 -7.58 3.09
N SER A 476 1.79 -7.79 4.07
CA SER A 476 1.82 -6.98 5.30
C SER A 476 2.08 -5.50 5.01
N ALA A 477 2.92 -5.18 4.02
CA ALA A 477 3.19 -3.81 3.56
C ALA A 477 3.50 -3.81 2.05
N LYS A 478 3.33 -2.66 1.38
CA LYS A 478 3.70 -2.49 -0.04
C LYS A 478 5.21 -2.40 -0.28
N SER A 479 5.99 -2.11 0.76
CA SER A 479 7.45 -2.12 0.75
C SER A 479 7.95 -2.28 2.19
N VAL A 480 8.98 -3.10 2.39
CA VAL A 480 9.67 -3.27 3.67
C VAL A 480 11.16 -3.09 3.44
N TYR A 481 11.81 -2.24 4.22
CA TYR A 481 13.26 -2.04 4.17
C TYR A 481 13.83 -2.15 5.57
N HIS A 482 14.74 -3.11 5.76
CA HIS A 482 15.38 -3.39 7.04
C HIS A 482 16.88 -3.19 6.92
N LEU A 483 17.42 -2.23 7.67
CA LEU A 483 18.86 -2.01 7.80
C LEU A 483 19.34 -2.74 9.06
N THR A 484 20.35 -3.60 8.95
CA THR A 484 20.83 -4.42 10.09
C THR A 484 22.30 -4.17 10.40
N ALA A 485 22.68 -4.34 11.66
CA ALA A 485 24.03 -4.10 12.17
C ALA A 485 24.91 -5.35 12.02
N TYR A 486 26.02 -5.22 11.27
CA TYR A 486 27.00 -6.29 11.12
C TYR A 486 27.87 -6.50 12.37
N HIS A 487 28.22 -5.42 13.07
CA HIS A 487 29.15 -5.45 14.22
C HIS A 487 28.43 -5.50 15.58
N GLU A 488 27.16 -5.89 15.61
CA GLU A 488 26.43 -6.14 16.86
C GLU A 488 26.61 -7.60 17.29
N PHE A 489 27.13 -7.82 18.51
CA PHE A 489 27.49 -9.15 19.01
C PHE A 489 27.04 -9.40 20.45
N ARG A 490 26.26 -8.49 21.04
CA ARG A 490 25.72 -8.67 22.39
C ARG A 490 24.70 -9.81 22.41
N GLU A 491 24.76 -10.60 23.47
CA GLU A 491 23.86 -11.73 23.73
C GLU A 491 22.39 -11.29 23.72
N TYR A 492 22.09 -10.18 24.38
CA TYR A 492 20.71 -9.67 24.53
C TYR A 492 20.23 -8.78 23.37
N PHE A 493 20.93 -8.81 22.23
CA PHE A 493 20.55 -8.09 21.02
C PHE A 493 20.42 -9.02 19.81
N PRO A 494 19.67 -10.13 19.90
CA PRO A 494 19.45 -11.01 18.75
C PRO A 494 18.78 -10.24 17.61
N LEU A 495 19.18 -10.52 16.37
CA LEU A 495 18.56 -9.92 15.20
C LEU A 495 17.26 -10.66 14.85
N SER A 496 16.13 -9.97 14.81
CA SER A 496 14.94 -10.51 14.16
C SER A 496 14.95 -10.18 12.67
N SER A 497 15.52 -11.05 11.85
CA SER A 497 15.58 -10.87 10.40
C SER A 497 14.18 -10.88 9.77
N ILE A 498 14.00 -10.17 8.65
CA ILE A 498 12.82 -10.30 7.78
C ILE A 498 12.98 -11.42 6.74
N LYS A 499 14.17 -12.02 6.64
CA LYS A 499 14.42 -13.23 5.86
C LYS A 499 13.95 -14.46 6.64
N ASN A 500 13.54 -15.49 5.92
CA ASN A 500 13.33 -16.80 6.51
C ASN A 500 14.67 -17.54 6.74
N GLN A 501 14.61 -18.73 7.34
CA GLN A 501 15.79 -19.55 7.65
C GLN A 501 16.62 -19.94 6.40
N ALA A 502 16.00 -19.94 5.21
CA ALA A 502 16.69 -20.18 3.94
C ALA A 502 17.33 -18.91 3.34
N GLY A 503 17.35 -17.79 4.09
CA GLY A 503 17.88 -16.50 3.64
C GLY A 503 17.02 -15.78 2.60
N LYS A 504 15.77 -16.21 2.39
CA LYS A 504 14.87 -15.63 1.38
C LYS A 504 13.95 -14.58 1.99
N LEU A 505 13.77 -13.49 1.25
CA LEU A 505 12.79 -12.45 1.57
C LEU A 505 11.38 -12.92 1.19
N PRO A 506 10.33 -12.45 1.90
CA PRO A 506 8.94 -12.81 1.61
C PRO A 506 8.52 -12.42 0.18
N ALA A 507 8.82 -11.19 -0.25
CA ALA A 507 8.39 -10.68 -1.54
C ALA A 507 9.47 -9.83 -2.23
N PRO A 508 9.42 -9.64 -3.57
CA PRO A 508 10.43 -8.88 -4.32
C PRO A 508 10.56 -7.40 -3.95
N HIS A 509 9.53 -6.83 -3.29
CA HIS A 509 9.51 -5.45 -2.84
C HIS A 509 9.98 -5.29 -1.38
N PHE A 510 10.56 -6.34 -0.80
CA PHE A 510 11.19 -6.32 0.51
C PHE A 510 12.70 -6.24 0.30
N ASN A 511 13.41 -5.60 1.21
CA ASN A 511 14.87 -5.55 1.21
C ASN A 511 15.41 -5.61 2.65
N GLU A 512 16.44 -6.41 2.87
CA GLU A 512 17.19 -6.44 4.12
C GLU A 512 18.68 -6.31 3.82
N GLU A 513 19.24 -5.19 4.23
CA GLU A 513 20.59 -4.77 3.91
C GLU A 513 21.42 -4.71 5.19
N VAL A 514 22.56 -5.41 5.16
CA VAL A 514 23.50 -5.48 6.28
C VAL A 514 24.50 -4.35 6.12
N LEU A 515 24.58 -3.46 7.12
CA LEU A 515 25.48 -2.33 7.11
C LEU A 515 26.61 -2.53 8.13
N PRO A 516 27.83 -2.01 7.85
CA PRO A 516 28.88 -1.97 8.86
C PRO A 516 28.46 -1.04 10.00
N GLY A 517 28.57 -1.52 11.24
CA GLY A 517 28.27 -0.75 12.44
C GLY A 517 27.68 -1.63 13.54
N ALA A 518 27.71 -1.17 14.78
CA ALA A 518 26.96 -1.72 15.89
C ALA A 518 25.49 -1.24 15.88
N HIS A 519 24.68 -1.69 16.83
CA HIS A 519 23.24 -1.41 16.87
C HIS A 519 22.85 0.08 16.68
N SER A 520 23.46 0.97 17.45
CA SER A 520 23.20 2.42 17.38
C SER A 520 24.01 3.14 16.30
N ASP A 521 24.99 2.47 15.66
CA ASP A 521 25.56 2.97 14.39
C ASP A 521 24.56 2.84 13.24
N ILE A 522 23.53 1.99 13.40
CA ILE A 522 22.45 1.83 12.41
C ILE A 522 21.23 2.65 12.83
N GLY A 523 20.81 2.54 14.09
CA GLY A 523 19.63 3.23 14.61
C GLY A 523 19.83 4.68 15.03
N GLY A 524 21.07 5.15 15.18
CA GLY A 524 21.39 6.40 15.84
C GLY A 524 21.36 6.32 17.37
N GLY A 525 21.70 7.42 18.02
CA GLY A 525 21.66 7.56 19.49
C GLY A 525 23.00 7.86 20.16
N TYR A 526 24.12 7.76 19.43
CA TYR A 526 25.46 8.11 19.94
C TYR A 526 25.71 9.63 19.86
N GLY A 527 25.93 10.28 21.01
CA GLY A 527 26.22 11.72 21.11
C GLY A 527 27.65 12.14 20.75
N GLY A 528 27.96 13.42 20.89
CA GLY A 528 29.32 13.98 20.74
C GLY A 528 29.96 13.90 19.35
N GLU A 529 31.02 14.69 19.11
CA GLU A 529 31.87 14.52 17.90
C GLU A 529 32.87 13.36 18.06
N HIS A 530 33.26 13.07 19.32
CA HIS A 530 34.27 12.08 19.67
C HIS A 530 33.95 11.43 21.03
N ILE A 531 33.24 10.30 21.04
CA ILE A 531 32.98 9.60 22.29
C ILE A 531 34.22 8.77 22.67
N GLU A 532 34.80 9.03 23.85
CA GLU A 532 35.77 8.13 24.45
C GLU A 532 35.04 6.85 24.90
N ARG A 533 35.30 5.74 24.22
CA ARG A 533 34.79 4.42 24.60
C ARG A 533 35.89 3.62 25.27
N THR A 534 35.67 3.28 26.54
CA THR A 534 36.50 2.35 27.30
C THR A 534 36.01 0.93 27.10
N ILE A 535 36.82 0.10 26.46
CA ILE A 535 36.53 -1.32 26.23
C ILE A 535 37.43 -2.15 27.15
N TYR A 536 36.82 -2.97 28.00
CA TYR A 536 37.54 -3.83 28.94
C TYR A 536 37.99 -5.11 28.24
N LEU A 537 39.29 -5.22 27.97
CA LEU A 537 39.86 -6.31 27.19
C LEU A 537 40.21 -7.53 28.04
N GLU A 538 40.81 -7.30 29.21
CA GLU A 538 41.32 -8.35 30.08
C GLU A 538 41.31 -7.93 31.55
N GLN A 539 41.01 -8.87 32.45
CA GLN A 539 41.06 -8.69 33.90
C GLN A 539 42.20 -9.51 34.44
N GLN A 540 43.02 -8.93 35.30
CA GLN A 540 44.11 -9.57 36.01
C GLN A 540 43.91 -9.42 37.51
N GLN A 541 44.29 -10.45 38.26
CA GLN A 541 44.39 -10.36 39.72
C GLN A 541 45.85 -10.25 40.12
N VAL A 542 46.16 -9.20 40.86
CA VAL A 542 47.51 -8.88 41.31
C VAL A 542 47.56 -9.00 42.83
N THR A 543 48.47 -9.84 43.34
CA THR A 543 48.67 -10.05 44.78
C THR A 543 50.12 -9.76 45.19
N TRP A 544 50.28 -9.19 46.37
CA TRP A 544 51.59 -8.96 46.99
C TRP A 544 51.50 -9.04 48.51
N ILE A 545 52.66 -9.15 49.17
CA ILE A 545 52.77 -9.26 50.62
C ILE A 545 53.32 -7.96 51.20
N GLY A 546 52.70 -7.46 52.27
CA GLY A 546 53.12 -6.28 52.99
C GLY A 546 52.62 -4.95 52.42
N ASN A 547 53.07 -3.86 53.04
CA ASN A 547 52.68 -2.49 52.72
C ASN A 547 53.73 -1.75 51.87
N SER A 548 54.60 -2.49 51.16
CA SER A 548 55.68 -1.89 50.37
C SER A 548 55.22 -1.55 48.96
N ASP A 549 55.41 -0.30 48.55
CA ASP A 549 55.19 0.15 47.17
C ASP A 549 56.04 -0.64 46.16
N SER A 550 57.25 -1.08 46.56
CA SER A 550 58.11 -1.89 45.68
C SER A 550 57.52 -3.28 45.40
N ALA A 551 56.85 -3.88 46.39
CA ALA A 551 56.22 -5.19 46.24
C ALA A 551 55.00 -5.09 45.31
N LYS A 552 54.24 -4.01 45.42
CA LYS A 552 53.13 -3.67 44.52
C LYS A 552 53.62 -3.43 43.09
N GLN A 553 54.69 -2.65 42.90
CA GLN A 553 55.29 -2.40 41.58
C GLN A 553 55.79 -3.69 40.91
N HIS A 554 56.48 -4.57 41.65
CA HIS A 554 56.89 -5.87 41.12
C HIS A 554 55.71 -6.77 40.73
N ALA A 555 54.61 -6.71 41.47
CA ALA A 555 53.41 -7.45 41.14
C ALA A 555 52.73 -6.90 39.87
N LEU A 556 52.66 -5.56 39.71
CA LEU A 556 52.15 -4.91 38.49
C LEU A 556 53.03 -5.15 37.27
N ALA A 557 54.35 -5.28 37.42
CA ALA A 557 55.26 -5.60 36.32
C ALA A 557 54.93 -6.94 35.64
N ARG A 558 54.25 -7.86 36.34
CA ARG A 558 53.77 -9.12 35.75
C ARG A 558 52.61 -8.92 34.77
N VAL A 559 51.82 -7.85 34.96
CA VAL A 559 50.73 -7.47 34.06
C VAL A 559 51.27 -6.76 32.80
N GLN A 560 52.46 -6.17 32.87
CA GLN A 560 53.07 -5.43 31.75
C GLN A 560 53.18 -6.27 30.47
N GLN A 561 53.53 -7.55 30.57
CA GLN A 561 53.61 -8.44 29.40
C GLN A 561 52.25 -8.60 28.70
N ARG A 562 51.15 -8.64 29.46
CA ARG A 562 49.78 -8.69 28.91
C ARG A 562 49.38 -7.34 28.32
N LEU A 563 49.78 -6.24 28.95
CA LEU A 563 49.57 -4.89 28.41
C LEU A 563 50.27 -4.73 27.05
N ASP A 564 51.55 -5.10 26.95
CA ASP A 564 52.34 -5.02 25.71
C ASP A 564 51.71 -5.88 24.61
N TYR A 565 51.22 -7.08 24.95
CA TYR A 565 50.46 -7.92 24.03
C TYR A 565 49.25 -7.18 23.46
N TRP A 566 48.40 -6.58 24.29
CA TRP A 566 47.21 -5.87 23.81
C TRP A 566 47.54 -4.58 23.05
N GLN A 567 48.59 -3.86 23.45
CA GLN A 567 49.09 -2.71 22.70
C GLN A 567 49.48 -3.10 21.27
N GLN A 568 50.17 -4.23 21.09
CA GLN A 568 50.49 -4.77 19.77
C GLN A 568 49.24 -5.19 18.99
N GLN A 569 48.30 -5.89 19.64
CA GLN A 569 47.06 -6.34 18.99
C GLN A 569 46.15 -5.18 18.52
N LYS A 570 46.18 -4.03 19.22
CA LYS A 570 45.32 -2.87 18.92
C LYS A 570 46.03 -1.74 18.18
N ALA A 571 47.34 -1.82 17.96
CA ALA A 571 48.13 -0.75 17.33
C ALA A 571 47.56 -0.27 15.99
N ALA A 572 47.08 -1.18 15.14
CA ALA A 572 46.50 -0.85 13.83
C ALA A 572 45.09 -0.24 13.92
N LEU A 573 44.41 -0.39 15.06
CA LEU A 573 43.01 -0.02 15.28
C LEU A 573 42.86 1.29 16.06
N GLY A 574 43.94 2.04 16.25
CA GLY A 574 43.96 3.33 16.94
C GLY A 574 43.59 3.24 18.43
N GLY A 575 43.47 4.40 19.08
CA GLY A 575 43.19 4.50 20.51
C GLY A 575 44.40 4.19 21.41
N LYS A 576 44.17 4.17 22.72
CA LYS A 576 45.18 3.96 23.76
C LYS A 576 44.81 2.71 24.57
N VAL A 577 45.77 1.79 24.72
CA VAL A 577 45.62 0.64 25.62
C VAL A 577 46.41 0.93 26.89
N GLU A 578 45.73 0.89 28.04
CA GLU A 578 46.29 1.23 29.34
C GLU A 578 45.73 0.34 30.47
N LEU A 579 46.31 0.48 31.67
CA LEU A 579 45.84 -0.20 32.87
C LEU A 579 44.89 0.69 33.65
N GLU A 580 43.78 0.11 34.09
CA GLU A 580 42.85 0.71 35.04
C GLU A 580 42.79 -0.18 36.28
N ALA A 581 43.17 0.36 37.43
CA ALA A 581 43.23 -0.38 38.68
C ALA A 581 41.96 -0.16 39.50
N ASP A 582 41.39 -1.25 40.00
CA ASP A 582 40.28 -1.24 40.95
C ASP A 582 40.79 -1.03 42.38
N THR A 583 39.86 -0.91 43.32
CA THR A 583 40.11 -0.70 44.74
C THR A 583 40.99 -1.82 45.32
N GLU A 584 42.04 -1.40 46.01
CA GLU A 584 42.91 -2.30 46.75
C GLU A 584 42.19 -2.88 47.95
N THR A 585 42.16 -4.21 48.05
CA THR A 585 41.52 -4.92 49.16
C THR A 585 42.53 -5.72 49.94
N GLN A 586 42.38 -5.72 51.27
CA GLN A 586 43.15 -6.60 52.12
C GLN A 586 42.56 -8.02 52.05
N ALA A 587 43.38 -8.98 51.65
CA ALA A 587 43.03 -10.40 51.68
C ALA A 587 43.33 -10.97 53.08
N ARG A 588 43.41 -12.31 53.23
CA ARG A 588 43.83 -12.93 54.49
C ARG A 588 45.30 -12.57 54.81
N ASP A 589 45.60 -12.37 56.09
CA ASP A 589 46.93 -12.03 56.62
C ASP A 589 47.50 -10.69 56.08
N ASN A 590 48.80 -10.66 55.79
CA ASN A 590 49.54 -9.50 55.24
C ASN A 590 49.54 -9.50 53.70
N VAL A 591 48.57 -10.17 53.06
CA VAL A 591 48.43 -10.23 51.61
C VAL A 591 47.46 -9.16 51.15
N ARG A 592 47.88 -8.35 50.17
CA ARG A 592 47.04 -7.38 49.49
C ARG A 592 46.67 -7.89 48.10
N LEU A 593 45.45 -7.57 47.67
CA LEU A 593 44.88 -7.95 46.38
C LEU A 593 44.38 -6.70 45.65
N MET A 594 44.61 -6.67 44.34
CA MET A 594 44.08 -5.66 43.44
C MET A 594 43.59 -6.32 42.15
N THR A 595 42.40 -5.92 41.70
CA THR A 595 41.95 -6.22 40.34
C THR A 595 42.49 -5.14 39.41
N VAL A 596 43.13 -5.54 38.32
CA VAL A 596 43.63 -4.63 37.29
C VAL A 596 42.97 -5.00 35.97
N TYR A 597 42.41 -4.00 35.29
CA TYR A 597 41.85 -4.15 33.97
C TYR A 597 42.80 -3.60 32.92
N ILE A 598 42.94 -4.31 31.81
CA ILE A 598 43.53 -3.79 30.59
C ILE A 598 42.39 -3.23 29.76
N VAL A 599 42.40 -1.92 29.56
CA VAL A 599 41.34 -1.20 28.86
C VAL A 599 41.84 -0.62 27.55
N TRP A 600 40.96 -0.54 26.57
CA TRP A 600 41.22 0.12 25.30
C TRP A 600 40.28 1.30 25.12
N LYS A 601 40.86 2.48 25.16
CA LYS A 601 40.18 3.77 25.03
C LYS A 601 40.33 4.30 23.62
N ARG A 602 39.21 4.60 22.97
CA ARG A 602 39.18 5.07 21.58
C ARG A 602 38.14 6.16 21.40
N PHE A 603 38.44 7.10 20.52
CA PHE A 603 37.49 8.12 20.06
C PHE A 603 36.82 7.63 18.79
N VAL A 604 35.50 7.51 18.82
CA VAL A 604 34.70 7.04 17.68
C VAL A 604 33.73 8.14 17.26
N LYS A 605 33.60 8.36 15.95
CA LYS A 605 32.69 9.34 15.37
C LYS A 605 31.30 8.74 15.18
N LYS A 606 30.25 9.52 15.45
CA LYS A 606 28.84 9.13 15.30
C LYS A 606 28.29 9.13 13.86
N GLU A 607 29.02 9.71 12.90
CA GLU A 607 28.56 9.98 11.54
C GLU A 607 28.07 8.74 10.76
N LEU A 608 28.47 7.52 11.17
CA LEU A 608 28.05 6.28 10.52
C LEU A 608 26.52 6.09 10.51
N ALA A 609 25.84 6.54 11.57
CA ALA A 609 24.38 6.52 11.65
C ALA A 609 23.70 7.39 10.59
N PHE A 610 24.41 8.40 10.05
CA PHE A 610 23.85 9.29 9.04
C PHE A 610 23.78 8.59 7.68
N VAL A 611 24.66 7.62 7.42
CA VAL A 611 24.59 6.76 6.23
C VAL A 611 23.32 5.91 6.26
N ALA A 612 23.01 5.30 7.42
CA ALA A 612 21.78 4.53 7.58
C ALA A 612 20.53 5.41 7.46
N LEU A 613 20.57 6.63 8.01
CA LEU A 613 19.49 7.61 7.90
C LEU A 613 19.22 8.01 6.44
N GLU A 614 20.26 8.35 5.67
CA GLU A 614 20.15 8.73 4.25
C GLU A 614 19.62 7.57 3.40
N LYS A 615 20.11 6.34 3.61
CA LYS A 615 19.61 5.14 2.92
C LYS A 615 18.12 4.92 3.19
N MET A 616 17.68 5.01 4.45
CA MET A 616 16.27 4.84 4.81
C MET A 616 15.39 5.95 4.21
N HIS A 617 15.82 7.21 4.34
CA HIS A 617 15.11 8.38 3.80
C HIS A 617 14.94 8.28 2.28
N SER A 618 16.03 7.99 1.57
CA SER A 618 16.03 7.80 0.11
C SER A 618 15.08 6.66 -0.30
N LYS A 619 15.13 5.53 0.41
CA LYS A 619 14.24 4.39 0.13
C LYS A 619 12.77 4.72 0.37
N ALA A 620 12.48 5.48 1.41
CA ALA A 620 11.13 5.93 1.71
C ALA A 620 10.62 6.90 0.62
N LEU A 621 11.44 7.85 0.17
CA LEU A 621 11.11 8.76 -0.93
C LEU A 621 10.81 8.01 -2.24
N GLU A 622 11.59 6.97 -2.59
CA GLU A 622 11.29 6.09 -3.74
C GLU A 622 9.90 5.46 -3.66
N LYS A 623 9.39 5.23 -2.44
CA LYS A 623 8.05 4.67 -2.18
C LYS A 623 6.99 5.75 -1.94
N SER A 624 7.30 6.99 -2.27
CA SER A 624 6.41 8.15 -2.15
C SER A 624 5.99 8.45 -0.71
N VAL A 625 6.82 8.12 0.28
CA VAL A 625 6.70 8.64 1.65
C VAL A 625 6.94 10.15 1.59
N PRO A 626 6.11 11.00 2.22
CA PRO A 626 6.12 12.44 2.00
C PRO A 626 7.22 13.18 2.78
N PHE A 627 8.40 12.59 2.96
CA PHE A 627 9.48 13.23 3.70
C PHE A 627 9.92 14.55 3.05
N ASN A 628 10.27 15.49 3.92
CA ASN A 628 11.00 16.69 3.58
C ASN A 628 12.48 16.38 3.31
N ASP A 629 13.19 17.33 2.72
CA ASP A 629 14.62 17.22 2.46
C ASP A 629 15.42 17.13 3.77
N MET A 630 16.48 16.29 3.77
CA MET A 630 17.40 16.11 4.90
C MET A 630 17.98 17.44 5.42
N SER A 631 18.17 18.44 4.53
CA SER A 631 18.68 19.76 4.92
C SER A 631 17.77 20.50 5.90
N GLN A 632 16.50 20.10 6.04
CA GLN A 632 15.58 20.70 7.00
C GLN A 632 15.91 20.33 8.44
N LEU A 633 16.68 19.27 8.68
CA LEU A 633 17.13 18.95 10.04
C LEU A 633 17.96 20.09 10.66
N ALA A 634 18.67 20.88 9.84
CA ALA A 634 19.41 22.05 10.31
C ALA A 634 18.51 23.11 10.99
N GLN A 635 17.21 23.14 10.70
CA GLN A 635 16.27 24.05 11.37
C GLN A 635 16.03 23.68 12.84
N PHE A 636 16.31 22.43 13.20
CA PHE A 636 16.23 21.92 14.56
C PHE A 636 17.60 21.92 15.26
N GLU A 637 18.59 22.65 14.70
CA GLU A 637 19.99 22.63 15.13
C GLU A 637 20.65 21.25 14.97
N LEU A 638 20.11 20.43 14.05
CA LEU A 638 20.56 19.08 13.79
C LEU A 638 21.15 18.96 12.36
N ASP A 639 22.46 19.14 12.19
CA ASP A 639 23.11 18.96 10.87
C ASP A 639 23.69 17.55 10.70
N TYR A 640 22.91 16.66 10.05
CA TYR A 640 23.28 15.26 9.83
C TYR A 640 23.79 15.02 8.41
N ARG A 641 24.92 15.63 8.08
CA ARG A 641 25.59 15.46 6.77
C ARG A 641 26.70 14.43 6.85
N ILE A 642 26.75 13.56 5.84
CA ILE A 642 27.85 12.63 5.67
C ILE A 642 29.07 13.41 5.17
N SER A 643 30.19 13.32 5.89
CA SER A 643 31.43 13.96 5.47
C SER A 643 31.94 13.35 4.14
N PRO A 644 32.58 14.12 3.24
CA PRO A 644 33.14 13.56 2.00
C PRO A 644 34.14 12.43 2.25
N GLN A 645 34.87 12.51 3.37
CA GLN A 645 35.79 11.47 3.82
C GLN A 645 35.03 10.18 4.16
N LEU A 646 33.99 10.25 5.00
CA LEU A 646 33.18 9.07 5.33
C LEU A 646 32.53 8.48 4.08
N GLN A 647 31.98 9.32 3.20
CA GLN A 647 31.36 8.85 1.96
C GLN A 647 32.34 8.05 1.09
N GLN A 648 33.59 8.52 0.96
CA GLN A 648 34.63 7.82 0.20
C GLN A 648 35.05 6.50 0.87
N ILE A 649 35.26 6.51 2.19
CA ILE A 649 35.65 5.31 2.95
C ILE A 649 34.55 4.26 2.86
N TYR A 650 33.30 4.68 3.09
CA TYR A 650 32.14 3.80 3.07
C TYR A 650 31.93 3.16 1.69
N ALA A 651 32.00 3.94 0.61
CA ALA A 651 31.86 3.43 -0.75
C ALA A 651 32.94 2.39 -1.11
N LYS A 652 34.19 2.60 -0.67
CA LYS A 652 35.27 1.63 -0.85
C LYS A 652 35.04 0.36 -0.02
N ALA A 653 34.61 0.52 1.22
CA ALA A 653 34.30 -0.59 2.12
C ALA A 653 33.14 -1.46 1.56
N GLU A 654 32.08 -0.84 1.04
CA GLU A 654 31.00 -1.56 0.31
C GLU A 654 31.51 -2.26 -0.95
N GLY A 655 32.52 -1.69 -1.62
CA GLY A 655 33.21 -2.29 -2.76
C GLY A 655 34.16 -3.45 -2.40
N GLY A 656 34.29 -3.80 -1.12
CA GLY A 656 35.16 -4.89 -0.64
C GLY A 656 36.61 -4.50 -0.36
N ASP A 657 36.91 -3.21 -0.19
CA ASP A 657 38.25 -2.75 0.22
C ASP A 657 38.46 -2.96 1.74
N ASP A 658 39.28 -3.95 2.08
CA ASP A 658 39.62 -4.28 3.46
C ASP A 658 40.25 -3.10 4.19
N SER A 659 41.11 -2.31 3.54
CA SER A 659 41.76 -1.15 4.20
C SER A 659 40.73 -0.08 4.56
N ALA A 660 39.73 0.12 3.70
CA ALA A 660 38.64 1.04 3.98
C ALA A 660 37.74 0.53 5.12
N MET A 661 37.47 -0.78 5.19
CA MET A 661 36.73 -1.39 6.30
C MET A 661 37.49 -1.24 7.63
N HIS A 662 38.81 -1.45 7.64
CA HIS A 662 39.64 -1.22 8.83
C HIS A 662 39.60 0.25 9.28
N GLN A 663 39.63 1.19 8.34
CA GLN A 663 39.50 2.61 8.65
C GLN A 663 38.12 2.94 9.23
N LEU A 664 37.06 2.39 8.64
CA LEU A 664 35.70 2.55 9.15
C LEU A 664 35.58 2.00 10.58
N TYR A 665 36.17 0.83 10.83
CA TYR A 665 36.16 0.19 12.14
C TYR A 665 36.95 0.96 13.20
N ARG A 666 38.03 1.62 12.78
CA ARG A 666 38.85 2.46 13.65
C ARG A 666 38.12 3.75 14.02
N ASP A 667 37.59 4.45 13.03
CA ASP A 667 37.18 5.86 13.17
C ASP A 667 35.67 6.03 13.44
N TYR A 668 34.83 5.06 13.05
CA TYR A 668 33.37 5.23 12.99
C TYR A 668 32.53 4.10 13.62
N ILE A 669 33.05 2.87 13.72
CA ILE A 669 32.27 1.75 14.28
C ILE A 669 32.45 1.68 15.79
N HIS A 670 31.34 1.75 16.51
CA HIS A 670 31.32 1.61 17.96
C HIS A 670 31.44 0.14 18.37
N HIS A 671 32.04 -0.10 19.54
CA HIS A 671 31.97 -1.39 20.22
C HIS A 671 30.79 -1.40 21.17
N SER A 672 29.77 -2.18 20.84
CA SER A 672 28.60 -2.35 21.70
C SER A 672 28.82 -3.31 22.86
N HIS A 673 29.86 -4.15 22.81
CA HIS A 673 30.21 -5.13 23.83
C HIS A 673 31.63 -4.91 24.36
N SER A 674 31.88 -5.35 25.59
CA SER A 674 33.24 -5.51 26.14
C SER A 674 33.54 -7.00 26.34
N PRO A 675 34.77 -7.48 26.03
CA PRO A 675 35.18 -8.85 26.34
C PRO A 675 35.01 -9.23 27.81
N ILE A 676 35.13 -8.27 28.72
CA ILE A 676 34.90 -8.45 30.15
C ILE A 676 33.99 -7.34 30.66
N THR A 677 33.10 -7.69 31.58
CA THR A 677 32.19 -6.76 32.25
C THR A 677 32.69 -6.61 33.70
N PRO A 678 33.23 -5.44 34.10
CA PRO A 678 33.55 -5.16 35.51
C PRO A 678 32.38 -5.49 36.43
N LYS A 679 32.67 -5.91 37.68
CA LYS A 679 31.65 -6.38 38.65
C LYS A 679 30.51 -5.37 38.94
N GLU A 680 30.70 -4.10 38.63
CA GLU A 680 29.73 -3.03 38.84
C GLU A 680 29.03 -2.54 37.55
N THR A 681 29.32 -3.14 36.40
CA THR A 681 28.73 -2.73 35.10
C THR A 681 27.55 -3.61 34.69
N SER A 682 26.57 -2.98 34.05
CA SER A 682 25.24 -3.52 33.76
C SER A 682 25.26 -4.77 32.86
N PHE A 683 24.26 -5.64 33.04
CA PHE A 683 24.07 -6.94 32.37
C PHE A 683 24.08 -6.92 30.83
N ASN A 684 24.02 -5.74 30.18
CA ASN A 684 23.75 -5.59 28.74
C ASN A 684 24.99 -5.54 27.82
N ALA A 685 26.20 -5.75 28.34
CA ALA A 685 27.46 -5.63 27.57
C ALA A 685 28.12 -6.97 27.21
N ASN A 686 27.57 -8.10 27.67
CA ASN A 686 28.16 -9.42 27.46
C ASN A 686 28.10 -9.83 25.99
N LYS A 687 29.22 -10.35 25.48
CA LYS A 687 29.32 -10.94 24.14
C LYS A 687 28.62 -12.29 24.12
N ALA A 688 27.87 -12.58 23.04
CA ALA A 688 27.27 -13.90 22.83
C ALA A 688 28.33 -15.01 22.85
N GLU A 689 28.05 -16.14 23.52
CA GLU A 689 28.99 -17.26 23.71
C GLU A 689 29.54 -17.82 22.38
N SER A 690 28.71 -17.82 21.33
CA SER A 690 29.06 -18.30 19.98
C SER A 690 29.97 -17.36 19.19
N GLN A 691 30.21 -16.14 19.69
CA GLN A 691 30.83 -15.03 18.97
C GLN A 691 30.13 -14.63 17.66
N GLN A 692 28.91 -15.14 17.44
CA GLN A 692 28.03 -14.77 16.34
C GLN A 692 26.74 -14.24 16.94
N ARG A 693 26.18 -13.19 16.32
CA ARG A 693 24.89 -12.65 16.72
C ARG A 693 23.81 -13.71 16.51
N GLU A 694 22.99 -13.95 17.51
CA GLU A 694 21.81 -14.80 17.33
C GLU A 694 20.83 -14.15 16.36
N VAL A 695 20.19 -14.96 15.50
CA VAL A 695 19.26 -14.49 14.48
C VAL A 695 17.96 -15.29 14.54
N PHE A 696 16.86 -14.58 14.79
CA PHE A 696 15.50 -15.10 14.66
C PHE A 696 14.97 -14.81 13.26
N TYR A 697 14.46 -15.84 12.60
CA TYR A 697 14.04 -15.78 11.20
C TYR A 697 12.54 -15.57 11.08
N ASN A 698 12.15 -14.75 10.10
CA ASN A 698 10.76 -14.47 9.78
C ASN A 698 10.01 -15.73 9.31
N GLN A 699 8.78 -15.89 9.78
CA GLN A 699 7.81 -16.92 9.36
C GLN A 699 6.62 -16.25 8.65
N PRO A 700 6.70 -15.98 7.33
CA PRO A 700 5.71 -15.17 6.62
C PRO A 700 4.27 -15.72 6.66
N PHE A 701 4.11 -17.04 6.82
CA PHE A 701 2.81 -17.70 6.92
C PHE A 701 2.10 -17.44 8.24
N GLU A 702 2.83 -17.06 9.28
CA GLU A 702 2.27 -16.75 10.59
C GLU A 702 1.84 -15.29 10.71
N ALA A 703 2.20 -14.45 9.74
CA ALA A 703 1.85 -13.03 9.75
C ALA A 703 0.34 -12.80 9.54
N ASN A 704 -0.20 -11.78 10.22
CA ASN A 704 -1.52 -11.24 9.91
C ASN A 704 -1.42 -10.37 8.63
N THR A 705 -2.13 -10.76 7.58
CA THR A 705 -2.07 -10.10 6.27
C THR A 705 -3.40 -9.83 5.61
#